data_AF-A0A291IEX5-F1
#
_entry.id   AF-A0A291IEX5-F1
#
_cell.length_a   1.000
_cell.length_b   1.000
_cell.length_c   1.000
_cell.angle_alpha   90.00
_cell.angle_beta   90.00
_cell.angle_gamma   90.00
#
_symmetry.space_group_name_H-M   'P 1'
#
loop_
_entity.id
_entity.type
_entity.pdbx_description
1 polymer ?
#
loop_
_entity_poly.entity_id
_entity_poly.type
_entity_poly.pdbx_seq_one_letter_code
_entity_poly.pdbx_strand_id
1 'polypeptide(L)'
;MNSSPRLLIGLKIIGLALLYAGLAKLVLAYFSDRGNVTLIWFPAGLGLAAMLLDAKHNWAGILLGAFCAGLLVGDSWNISACIAAGNTLESWLGTWLLLGNPGFSIKLRHPRDFAWLAATGTVTACFSALIGPMSLLLGGYLTLGQLFPSMLHWWMADVFGIALVTPCILIWRKWPTGWFIVKRLPETAAFLALSFFSGQMVFLGWFPSVSGHYARGYWTFLFVVWAAARFGRHGVILLICMTAVQSLWGLERQIGLFANGDLQSGLLNIWLYLLVLASVGIPLALMLYDREQKAQALQESENRLSFALQTIDTGAWDMDLETEAVLRTPIHDRIFGYDFLLATWNYQAFLGHVVPEHRDSVDNDFRRACRERSNWNFECRIRRVDGEIRWIRGSGRHHSLYPRMTGIIQDVTAQKLADENRQLAMLFYQNCNEAMMITEVDATIISVNPAFSEITGYSAGDVIGKNASILGSGRHDAAFFQDMWQTIVSLGQWRGEIWNRRKNGELYVEQLSINTVFDANGLPLRRIGLFFDITQRKLNEEQLRKQAYFDPLTGIGNRRMFCDRLDQEIKKAHRSGLFLALLLVDIDKFKDVNERLGYTAGDHVLREAAQRILRSVRETDVVARMDGVEFALLLTDLEKIDHIERIAGTISQKLGEPFAFDEQPLDLQLHCRIGIAVCPDDAGEAGRLQQAAAQALKKCQASGYAFAGVRDAM
;
A
#
# COMPACT_ATOMS: atom_id res chain seq x y z
N MET A 1 -2.69 45.97 30.53
CA MET A 1 -3.85 46.53 31.25
C MET A 1 -4.97 45.49 31.24
N ASN A 2 -5.05 44.65 32.28
CA ASN A 2 -6.12 43.66 32.45
C ASN A 2 -7.32 44.31 33.13
N SER A 3 -8.23 44.89 32.35
CA SER A 3 -9.57 45.19 32.86
C SER A 3 -10.23 43.87 33.25
N SER A 4 -10.58 43.72 34.53
CA SER A 4 -11.21 42.51 35.07
C SER A 4 -12.49 42.16 34.27
N PRO A 5 -12.79 40.87 34.05
CA PRO A 5 -13.94 40.44 33.26
C PRO A 5 -15.28 41.01 33.77
N ARG A 6 -15.37 41.35 35.06
CA ARG A 6 -16.53 42.03 35.66
C ARG A 6 -16.71 43.48 35.17
N LEU A 7 -15.62 44.22 34.97
CA LEU A 7 -15.66 45.60 34.45
C LEU A 7 -16.17 45.62 33.01
N LEU A 8 -15.75 44.63 32.21
CA LEU A 8 -16.14 44.49 30.81
C LEU A 8 -17.63 44.10 30.67
N ILE A 9 -18.16 43.30 31.59
CA ILE A 9 -19.59 42.97 31.66
C ILE A 9 -20.41 44.21 32.06
N GLY A 10 -19.97 44.97 33.07
CA GLY A 10 -20.62 46.23 33.47
C GLY A 10 -20.70 47.25 32.34
N LEU A 11 -19.59 47.46 31.61
CA LEU A 11 -19.54 48.33 30.43
C LEU A 11 -20.50 47.88 29.31
N LYS A 12 -20.65 46.56 29.09
CA LYS A 12 -21.60 46.02 28.11
C LYS A 12 -23.05 46.29 28.50
N ILE A 13 -23.39 46.10 29.78
CA ILE A 13 -24.75 46.35 30.30
C ILE A 13 -25.10 47.83 30.16
N ILE A 14 -24.20 48.73 30.56
CA ILE A 14 -24.39 50.18 30.43
C ILE A 14 -24.50 50.57 28.96
N GLY A 15 -23.63 50.03 28.09
CA GLY A 15 -23.67 50.28 26.66
C GLY A 15 -25.00 49.84 26.02
N LEU A 16 -25.52 48.66 26.41
CA LEU A 16 -26.83 48.19 25.95
C LEU A 16 -27.96 49.09 26.45
N ALA A 17 -27.93 49.50 27.72
CA ALA A 17 -28.94 50.39 28.29
C ALA A 17 -28.98 51.76 27.60
N LEU A 18 -27.80 52.36 27.34
CA LEU A 18 -27.67 53.62 26.60
C LEU A 18 -28.16 53.49 25.16
N LEU A 19 -27.82 52.40 24.48
CA LEU A 19 -28.27 52.14 23.11
C LEU A 19 -29.79 51.97 23.06
N TYR A 20 -30.36 51.19 23.98
CA TYR A 20 -31.80 50.98 24.08
C TYR A 20 -32.54 52.31 24.35
N ALA A 21 -32.10 53.08 25.34
CA ALA A 21 -32.70 54.37 25.67
C ALA A 21 -32.53 55.40 24.54
N GLY A 22 -31.39 55.39 23.84
CA GLY A 22 -31.14 56.25 22.69
C GLY A 22 -32.05 55.94 21.51
N LEU A 23 -32.25 54.66 21.19
CA LEU A 23 -33.20 54.23 20.15
C LEU A 23 -34.64 54.57 20.52
N ALA A 24 -35.04 54.34 21.78
CA ALA A 24 -36.35 54.70 22.28
C ALA A 24 -36.60 56.21 22.15
N LYS A 25 -35.62 57.05 22.57
CA LYS A 25 -35.71 58.50 22.45
C LYS A 25 -35.83 58.96 20.99
N LEU A 26 -35.06 58.36 20.08
CA LEU A 26 -35.14 58.67 18.65
C LEU A 26 -36.55 58.39 18.11
N VAL A 27 -37.07 57.20 18.40
CA VAL A 27 -38.40 56.80 17.94
C VAL A 27 -39.48 57.74 18.45
N LEU A 28 -39.45 58.06 19.75
CA LEU A 28 -40.47 58.92 20.37
C LEU A 28 -40.37 60.39 19.95
N ALA A 29 -39.17 60.87 19.63
CA ALA A 29 -38.98 62.25 19.19
C ALA A 29 -39.55 62.54 17.79
N TYR A 30 -39.55 61.54 16.89
CA TYR A 30 -39.90 61.73 15.49
C TYR A 30 -41.16 60.99 15.03
N PHE A 31 -41.57 59.92 15.73
CA PHE A 31 -42.63 59.01 15.28
C PHE A 31 -43.72 58.77 16.34
N SER A 32 -43.95 59.73 17.23
CA SER A 32 -45.06 59.72 18.20
C SER A 32 -45.81 61.04 18.18
N ASP A 33 -47.14 61.00 18.09
CA ASP A 33 -48.01 62.19 17.97
C ASP A 33 -48.51 62.72 19.32
N ARG A 34 -48.64 61.86 20.34
CA ARG A 34 -49.19 62.22 21.68
C ARG A 34 -48.52 61.53 22.87
N GLY A 35 -47.24 61.19 22.74
CA GLY A 35 -46.45 60.58 23.81
C GLY A 35 -46.84 59.13 24.10
N ASN A 36 -45.84 58.31 24.36
CA ASN A 36 -45.90 56.93 24.86
C ASN A 36 -46.35 55.81 23.92
N VAL A 37 -47.13 56.04 22.85
CA VAL A 37 -47.49 54.96 21.91
C VAL A 37 -47.09 55.32 20.47
N THR A 38 -46.39 54.40 19.82
CA THR A 38 -45.94 54.48 18.42
C THR A 38 -46.17 53.12 17.74
N LEU A 39 -46.16 53.10 16.41
CA LEU A 39 -46.34 51.89 15.59
C LEU A 39 -45.00 51.20 15.24
N ILE A 40 -43.87 51.79 15.62
CA ILE A 40 -42.52 51.26 15.34
C ILE A 40 -41.68 51.33 16.59
N TRP A 41 -41.13 50.21 17.05
CA TRP A 41 -40.29 50.17 18.25
C TRP A 41 -39.02 49.33 18.04
N PHE A 42 -37.94 49.97 17.58
CA PHE A 42 -36.64 49.30 17.42
C PHE A 42 -36.07 48.65 18.70
N PRO A 43 -36.27 49.22 19.92
CA PRO A 43 -35.70 48.66 21.13
C PRO A 43 -36.15 47.23 21.45
N ALA A 44 -37.37 46.81 21.11
CA ALA A 44 -37.84 45.43 21.34
C ALA A 44 -36.95 44.40 20.63
N GLY A 45 -36.61 44.62 19.36
CA GLY A 45 -35.74 43.71 18.62
C GLY A 45 -34.27 43.78 19.05
N LEU A 46 -33.78 44.94 19.49
CA LEU A 46 -32.47 45.04 20.15
C LEU A 46 -32.45 44.19 21.44
N GLY A 47 -33.52 44.27 22.24
CA GLY A 47 -33.68 43.52 23.48
C GLY A 47 -33.65 42.02 23.25
N LEU A 48 -34.47 41.51 22.33
CA LEU A 48 -34.49 40.08 22.01
C LEU A 48 -33.15 39.60 21.43
N ALA A 49 -32.53 40.38 20.53
CA ALA A 49 -31.22 40.01 19.97
C ALA A 49 -30.13 39.94 21.05
N ALA A 50 -30.10 40.92 21.95
CA ALA A 50 -29.15 40.94 23.05
C ALA A 50 -29.36 39.74 24.00
N MET A 51 -30.61 39.38 24.30
CA MET A 51 -30.94 38.23 25.14
C MET A 51 -30.58 36.89 24.48
N LEU A 52 -30.81 36.74 23.18
CA LEU A 52 -30.39 35.55 22.42
C LEU A 52 -28.86 35.36 22.38
N LEU A 53 -28.10 36.46 22.50
CA LEU A 53 -26.64 36.43 22.49
C LEU A 53 -26.03 36.15 23.88
N ASP A 54 -26.59 36.73 24.94
CA ASP A 54 -26.16 36.51 26.33
C ASP A 54 -27.27 36.88 27.34
N ALA A 55 -28.21 35.95 27.53
CA ALA A 55 -29.36 36.13 28.40
C ALA A 55 -29.00 36.41 29.88
N LYS A 56 -27.86 35.89 30.35
CA LYS A 56 -27.48 35.97 31.77
C LYS A 56 -27.14 37.39 32.21
N HIS A 57 -26.56 38.19 31.32
CA HIS A 57 -26.05 39.51 31.65
C HIS A 57 -26.86 40.65 31.00
N ASN A 58 -27.47 40.42 29.83
CA ASN A 58 -28.07 41.50 29.06
C ASN A 58 -29.48 41.92 29.53
N TRP A 59 -30.18 41.10 30.32
CA TRP A 59 -31.52 41.46 30.85
C TRP A 59 -31.49 42.74 31.68
N ALA A 60 -30.43 42.95 32.47
CA ALA A 60 -30.27 44.16 33.28
C ALA A 60 -30.07 45.41 32.42
N GLY A 61 -29.44 45.27 31.25
CA GLY A 61 -29.27 46.37 30.30
C GLY A 61 -30.58 46.79 29.64
N ILE A 62 -31.45 45.82 29.34
CA ILE A 62 -32.80 46.08 28.81
C ILE A 62 -33.67 46.76 29.86
N LEU A 63 -33.66 46.25 31.09
CA LEU A 63 -34.43 46.82 32.21
C LEU A 63 -34.02 48.27 32.48
N LEU A 64 -32.71 48.54 32.61
CA LEU A 64 -32.19 49.88 32.83
C LEU A 64 -32.48 50.81 31.63
N GLY A 65 -32.28 50.32 30.41
CA GLY A 65 -32.53 51.09 29.19
C GLY A 65 -33.99 51.47 29.01
N ALA A 66 -34.91 50.53 29.22
CA ALA A 66 -36.34 50.77 29.15
C ALA A 66 -36.84 51.68 30.29
N PHE A 67 -36.29 51.53 31.50
CA PHE A 67 -36.58 52.42 32.63
C PHE A 67 -36.15 53.85 32.34
N CYS A 68 -34.91 54.04 31.87
CA CYS A 68 -34.41 55.35 31.47
C CYS A 68 -35.22 55.94 30.30
N ALA A 69 -35.66 55.12 29.35
CA ALA A 69 -36.51 55.57 28.25
C ALA A 69 -37.84 56.15 28.75
N GLY A 70 -38.53 55.47 29.68
CA GLY A 70 -39.77 55.99 30.27
C GLY A 70 -39.58 57.32 30.99
N LEU A 71 -38.52 57.44 31.81
CA LEU A 71 -38.21 58.68 32.51
C LEU A 71 -37.91 59.86 31.55
N LEU A 72 -37.25 59.59 30.41
CA LEU A 72 -36.94 60.61 29.41
C LEU A 72 -38.18 61.19 28.73
N VAL A 73 -39.30 60.48 28.80
CA VAL A 73 -40.57 60.87 28.17
C VAL A 73 -41.50 61.55 29.19
N GLY A 74 -41.08 61.61 30.47
CA GLY A 74 -41.82 62.25 31.54
C GLY A 74 -42.73 61.31 32.33
N ASP A 75 -42.63 60.00 32.13
CA ASP A 75 -43.35 59.02 32.95
C ASP A 75 -42.86 59.05 34.41
N SER A 76 -43.76 58.73 35.33
CA SER A 76 -43.39 58.56 36.73
C SER A 76 -42.56 57.28 36.93
N TRP A 77 -41.68 57.28 37.93
CA TRP A 77 -40.74 56.17 38.17
C TRP A 77 -41.43 54.80 38.30
N ASN A 78 -42.63 54.75 38.88
CA ASN A 78 -43.40 53.52 39.04
C ASN A 78 -43.92 52.99 37.71
N ILE A 79 -44.37 53.87 36.81
CA ILE A 79 -44.85 53.50 35.47
C ILE A 79 -43.67 53.04 34.61
N SER A 80 -42.57 53.79 34.62
CA SER A 80 -41.36 53.41 33.89
C SER A 80 -40.81 52.07 34.37
N ALA A 81 -40.88 51.77 35.67
CA ALA A 81 -40.47 50.47 36.22
C ALA A 81 -41.36 49.32 35.74
N CYS A 82 -42.69 49.51 35.70
CA CYS A 82 -43.61 48.50 35.18
C CYS A 82 -43.43 48.25 33.68
N ILE A 83 -43.30 49.30 32.86
CA ILE A 83 -43.03 49.17 31.42
C ILE A 83 -41.70 48.46 31.19
N ALA A 84 -40.64 48.84 31.91
CA ALA A 84 -39.34 48.21 31.81
C ALA A 84 -39.36 46.73 32.17
N ALA A 85 -40.12 46.35 33.20
CA ALA A 85 -40.33 44.95 33.56
C ALA A 85 -41.07 44.19 32.44
N GLY A 86 -42.10 44.80 31.83
CA GLY A 86 -42.83 44.23 30.70
C GLY A 86 -41.94 43.96 29.47
N ASN A 87 -41.17 44.95 29.04
CA ASN A 87 -40.25 44.81 27.89
C ASN A 87 -39.12 43.81 28.15
N THR A 88 -38.64 43.75 29.40
CA THR A 88 -37.63 42.75 29.80
C THR A 88 -38.22 41.34 29.82
N LEU A 89 -39.46 41.19 30.31
CA LEU A 89 -40.18 39.92 30.34
C LEU A 89 -40.46 39.39 28.93
N GLU A 90 -40.89 40.26 28.01
CA GLU A 90 -41.07 39.94 26.58
C GLU A 90 -39.78 39.34 25.99
N SER A 91 -38.65 40.04 26.14
CA SER A 91 -37.36 39.59 25.60
C SER A 91 -36.86 38.29 26.26
N TRP A 92 -37.14 38.11 27.55
CA TRP A 92 -36.79 36.90 28.30
C TRP A 92 -37.64 35.70 27.87
N LEU A 93 -38.96 35.84 27.79
CA LEU A 93 -39.87 34.79 27.32
C LEU A 93 -39.56 34.41 25.86
N GLY A 94 -39.27 35.40 25.01
CA GLY A 94 -38.89 35.15 23.62
C GLY A 94 -37.61 34.33 23.50
N THR A 95 -36.62 34.65 24.33
CA THR A 95 -35.37 33.89 24.38
C THR A 95 -35.59 32.48 24.93
N TRP A 96 -36.41 32.32 25.97
CA TRP A 96 -36.73 31.02 26.55
C TRP A 96 -37.46 30.10 25.55
N LEU A 97 -38.46 30.62 24.84
CA LEU A 97 -39.19 29.86 23.81
C LEU A 97 -38.30 29.48 22.61
N LEU A 98 -37.45 30.41 22.14
CA LEU A 98 -36.57 30.16 20.99
C LEU A 98 -35.46 29.17 21.33
N LEU A 99 -34.80 29.32 22.48
CA LEU A 99 -33.71 28.42 22.90
C LEU A 99 -34.24 27.07 23.43
N GLY A 100 -35.50 27.01 23.87
CA GLY A 100 -36.17 25.77 24.26
C GLY A 100 -36.55 24.87 23.08
N ASN A 101 -36.55 25.39 21.85
CA ASN A 101 -36.85 24.62 20.64
C ASN A 101 -35.57 24.01 20.03
N PRO A 102 -35.40 22.66 20.02
CA PRO A 102 -34.20 22.01 19.48
C PRO A 102 -34.01 22.22 17.97
N GLY A 103 -35.06 22.64 17.25
CA GLY A 103 -35.01 22.93 15.81
C GLY A 103 -34.52 24.34 15.44
N PHE A 104 -34.46 25.27 16.40
CA PHE A 104 -34.13 26.67 16.17
C PHE A 104 -32.62 26.94 16.23
N SER A 105 -32.13 27.77 15.32
CA SER A 105 -30.74 28.26 15.37
C SER A 105 -30.66 29.78 15.34
N ILE A 106 -29.92 30.35 16.30
CA ILE A 106 -29.55 31.78 16.35
C ILE A 106 -28.82 32.22 15.06
N LYS A 107 -28.23 31.27 14.32
CA LYS A 107 -27.55 31.57 13.05
C LYS A 107 -28.54 31.93 11.93
N LEU A 108 -29.84 31.68 12.08
CA LEU A 108 -30.90 31.96 11.09
C LEU A 108 -30.56 31.44 9.68
N ARG A 109 -30.22 30.15 9.58
CA ARG A 109 -29.76 29.54 8.32
C ARG A 109 -30.88 28.91 7.51
N HIS A 110 -32.00 28.60 8.15
CA HIS A 110 -33.13 27.97 7.49
C HIS A 110 -34.37 28.86 7.55
N PRO A 111 -35.27 28.79 6.54
CA PRO A 111 -36.52 29.56 6.54
C PRO A 111 -37.35 29.33 7.81
N ARG A 112 -37.31 28.11 8.36
CA ARG A 112 -37.98 27.75 9.61
C ARG A 112 -37.49 28.56 10.81
N ASP A 113 -36.21 28.93 10.86
CA ASP A 113 -35.64 29.68 11.99
C ASP A 113 -36.24 31.09 12.04
N PHE A 114 -36.42 31.71 10.87
CA PHE A 114 -37.04 33.02 10.73
C PHE A 114 -38.54 32.97 11.02
N ALA A 115 -39.24 31.97 10.50
CA ALA A 115 -40.66 31.77 10.79
C ALA A 115 -40.92 31.57 12.30
N TRP A 116 -40.07 30.79 12.97
CA TRP A 116 -40.12 30.62 14.42
C TRP A 116 -39.80 31.91 15.18
N LEU A 117 -38.77 32.67 14.75
CA LEU A 117 -38.45 33.96 15.37
C LEU A 117 -39.63 34.94 15.26
N ALA A 118 -40.25 35.03 14.09
CA ALA A 118 -41.41 35.89 13.88
C ALA A 118 -42.61 35.41 14.71
N ALA A 119 -42.95 34.13 14.68
CA ALA A 119 -44.07 33.57 15.45
C ALA A 119 -43.89 33.75 16.96
N THR A 120 -42.68 33.48 17.48
CA THR A 120 -42.39 33.71 18.91
C THR A 120 -42.45 35.19 19.26
N GLY A 121 -41.87 36.07 18.44
CA GLY A 121 -41.95 37.52 18.64
C GLY A 121 -43.39 38.03 18.73
N THR A 122 -44.25 37.56 17.81
CA THR A 122 -45.70 37.86 17.80
C THR A 122 -46.40 37.45 19.09
N VAL A 123 -46.05 36.30 19.66
CA VAL A 123 -46.65 35.80 20.90
C VAL A 123 -46.10 36.55 22.12
N THR A 124 -44.81 36.85 22.16
CA THR A 124 -44.18 37.46 23.33
C THR A 124 -44.48 38.95 23.45
N ALA A 125 -44.63 39.65 22.31
CA ALA A 125 -45.06 41.04 22.27
C ALA A 125 -46.43 41.27 22.93
N CYS A 126 -47.27 40.23 23.08
CA CYS A 126 -48.52 40.35 23.81
C CYS A 126 -48.31 40.70 25.30
N PHE A 127 -47.18 40.31 25.90
CA PHE A 127 -46.92 40.57 27.32
C PHE A 127 -46.55 42.04 27.56
N SER A 128 -45.64 42.59 26.75
CA SER A 128 -45.29 44.02 26.80
C SER A 128 -46.49 44.89 26.44
N ALA A 129 -47.22 44.53 25.38
CA ALA A 129 -48.43 45.22 24.93
C ALA A 129 -49.60 45.13 25.93
N LEU A 130 -49.61 44.15 26.85
CA LEU A 130 -50.55 44.11 27.96
C LEU A 130 -50.07 44.99 29.13
N ILE A 131 -48.81 44.83 29.55
CA ILE A 131 -48.27 45.48 30.75
C ILE A 131 -48.11 46.99 30.56
N GLY A 132 -47.61 47.44 29.40
CA GLY A 132 -47.33 48.86 29.14
C GLY A 132 -48.58 49.74 29.18
N PRO A 133 -49.55 49.53 28.28
CA PRO A 133 -50.81 50.26 28.27
C PRO A 133 -51.61 50.14 29.57
N MET A 134 -51.59 49.00 30.27
CA MET A 134 -52.24 48.87 31.58
C MET A 134 -51.56 49.74 32.65
N SER A 135 -50.22 49.84 32.62
CA SER A 135 -49.47 50.71 33.52
C SER A 135 -49.79 52.19 33.27
N LEU A 136 -49.96 52.57 32.00
CA LEU A 136 -50.36 53.92 31.60
C LEU A 136 -51.81 54.25 31.98
N LEU A 137 -52.73 53.28 31.89
CA LEU A 137 -54.11 53.40 32.36
C LEU A 137 -54.17 53.63 33.88
N LEU A 138 -53.43 52.82 34.65
CA LEU A 138 -53.33 52.96 36.11
C LEU A 138 -52.65 54.27 36.53
N GLY A 139 -51.75 54.78 35.68
CA GLY A 139 -51.09 56.08 35.85
C GLY A 139 -51.95 57.29 35.47
N GLY A 140 -53.16 57.08 34.93
CA GLY A 140 -54.06 58.15 34.49
C GLY A 140 -53.68 58.78 33.14
N TYR A 141 -52.72 58.21 32.40
CA TYR A 141 -52.28 58.71 31.09
C TYR A 141 -53.15 58.20 29.93
N LEU A 142 -53.88 57.09 30.13
CA LEU A 142 -54.81 56.52 29.15
C LEU A 142 -56.23 56.42 29.72
N THR A 143 -57.23 56.48 28.84
CA THR A 143 -58.63 56.18 29.17
C THR A 143 -59.02 54.76 28.75
N LEU A 144 -60.07 54.18 29.35
CA LEU A 144 -60.53 52.81 29.02
C LEU A 144 -60.86 52.62 27.53
N GLY A 145 -61.41 53.65 26.87
CA GLY A 145 -61.71 53.59 25.43
C GLY A 145 -60.46 53.58 24.52
N GLN A 146 -59.32 54.07 25.02
CA GLN A 146 -58.04 54.09 24.30
C GLN A 146 -57.16 52.87 24.58
N LEU A 147 -57.57 52.02 25.53
CA LEU A 147 -56.77 50.88 25.97
C LEU A 147 -56.50 49.89 24.83
N PHE A 148 -57.55 49.42 24.15
CA PHE A 148 -57.41 48.41 23.10
C PHE A 148 -56.62 48.91 21.87
N PRO A 149 -56.88 50.11 21.31
CA PRO A 149 -56.04 50.68 20.26
C PRO A 149 -54.57 50.82 20.68
N SER A 150 -54.31 51.21 21.93
CA SER A 150 -52.95 51.35 22.47
C SER A 150 -52.25 50.00 22.58
N MET A 151 -52.94 48.96 23.07
CA MET A 151 -52.42 47.59 23.10
C MET A 151 -52.07 47.08 21.71
N LEU A 152 -52.95 47.30 20.72
CA LEU A 152 -52.69 46.89 19.34
C LEU A 152 -51.47 47.60 18.76
N HIS A 153 -51.39 48.93 18.88
CA HIS A 153 -50.25 49.69 18.36
C HIS A 153 -48.94 49.30 19.04
N TRP A 154 -48.95 49.09 20.35
CA TRP A 154 -47.79 48.63 21.11
C TRP A 154 -47.31 47.26 20.62
N TRP A 155 -48.23 46.31 20.48
CA TRP A 155 -47.93 44.99 19.94
C TRP A 155 -47.35 45.07 18.53
N MET A 156 -47.94 45.88 17.65
CA MET A 156 -47.43 46.06 16.28
C MET A 156 -45.99 46.60 16.29
N ALA A 157 -45.71 47.57 17.16
CA ALA A 157 -44.40 48.19 17.28
C ALA A 157 -43.32 47.23 17.75
N ASP A 158 -43.64 46.40 18.74
CA ASP A 158 -42.73 45.38 19.28
C ASP A 158 -42.48 44.26 18.27
N VAL A 159 -43.54 43.76 17.61
CA VAL A 159 -43.42 42.76 16.53
C VAL A 159 -42.54 43.27 15.39
N PHE A 160 -42.70 44.54 15.02
CA PHE A 160 -41.85 45.17 14.01
C PHE A 160 -40.39 45.19 14.43
N GLY A 161 -40.11 45.67 15.65
CA GLY A 161 -38.77 45.67 16.22
C GLY A 161 -38.15 44.27 16.17
N ILE A 162 -38.88 43.28 16.68
CA ILE A 162 -38.42 41.90 16.75
C ILE A 162 -38.16 41.31 15.36
N ALA A 163 -39.11 41.44 14.42
CA ALA A 163 -39.01 40.82 13.11
C ALA A 163 -37.95 41.46 12.20
N LEU A 164 -37.62 42.74 12.41
CA LEU A 164 -36.65 43.47 11.58
C LEU A 164 -35.27 43.61 12.24
N VAL A 165 -35.22 44.11 13.47
CA VAL A 165 -33.97 44.47 14.16
C VAL A 165 -33.27 43.21 14.67
N THR A 166 -34.01 42.22 15.19
CA THR A 166 -33.40 40.98 15.71
C THR A 166 -32.60 40.25 14.62
N PRO A 167 -33.17 39.93 13.45
CA PRO A 167 -32.42 39.27 12.38
C PRO A 167 -31.27 40.13 11.86
N CYS A 168 -31.44 41.45 11.81
CA CYS A 168 -30.37 42.37 11.41
C CYS A 168 -29.13 42.20 12.29
N ILE A 169 -29.30 42.27 13.61
CA ILE A 169 -28.19 42.10 14.57
C ILE A 169 -27.58 40.70 14.48
N LEU A 170 -28.42 39.66 14.42
CA LEU A 170 -27.95 38.27 14.42
C LEU A 170 -27.17 37.90 13.15
N ILE A 171 -27.58 38.40 11.99
CA ILE A 171 -26.97 38.09 10.69
C ILE A 171 -25.72 38.93 10.44
N TRP A 172 -25.78 40.25 10.69
CA TRP A 172 -24.67 41.16 10.44
C TRP A 172 -23.56 41.11 11.50
N ARG A 173 -23.75 40.35 12.59
CA ARG A 173 -22.66 39.98 13.51
C ARG A 173 -21.47 39.35 12.77
N LYS A 174 -21.72 38.66 11.66
CA LYS A 174 -20.67 38.15 10.76
C LYS A 174 -20.76 38.87 9.42
N TRP A 175 -19.66 39.49 9.02
CA TRP A 175 -19.55 40.14 7.71
C TRP A 175 -19.78 39.14 6.56
N PRO A 176 -20.45 39.55 5.47
CA PRO A 176 -20.69 38.70 4.34
C PRO A 176 -19.37 38.33 3.64
N THR A 177 -19.07 37.05 3.58
CA THR A 177 -17.90 36.52 2.86
C THR A 177 -18.25 36.43 1.38
N GLY A 178 -17.68 37.31 0.55
CA GLY A 178 -17.78 37.21 -0.91
C GLY A 178 -18.28 38.46 -1.64
N TRP A 179 -18.82 39.46 -0.93
CA TRP A 179 -19.24 40.72 -1.56
C TRP A 179 -18.04 41.52 -2.07
N PHE A 180 -17.00 41.63 -1.25
CA PHE A 180 -15.84 42.49 -1.52
C PHE A 180 -14.67 41.77 -2.21
N ILE A 181 -14.94 40.68 -2.93
CA ILE A 181 -13.93 40.05 -3.79
C ILE A 181 -13.78 40.93 -5.05
N VAL A 182 -12.55 41.18 -5.50
CA VAL A 182 -12.24 42.08 -6.65
C VAL A 182 -13.15 41.82 -7.86
N LYS A 183 -13.39 40.55 -8.19
CA LYS A 183 -14.27 40.14 -9.32
C LYS A 183 -15.76 40.48 -9.12
N ARG A 184 -16.23 40.61 -7.88
CA ARG A 184 -17.64 40.89 -7.51
C ARG A 184 -17.86 42.33 -7.01
N LEU A 185 -16.81 43.12 -6.90
CA LEU A 185 -16.88 44.49 -6.39
C LEU A 185 -17.74 45.42 -7.28
N PRO A 186 -17.66 45.36 -8.63
CA PRO A 186 -18.55 46.15 -9.50
C PRO A 186 -20.03 45.81 -9.31
N GLU A 187 -20.36 44.52 -9.21
CA GLU A 187 -21.73 44.05 -8.99
C GLU A 187 -22.27 44.48 -7.62
N THR A 188 -21.45 44.37 -6.58
CA THR A 188 -21.80 44.83 -5.23
C THR A 188 -22.04 46.34 -5.20
N ALA A 189 -21.16 47.12 -5.83
CA ALA A 189 -21.32 48.56 -5.94
C ALA A 189 -22.60 48.94 -6.70
N ALA A 190 -22.87 48.26 -7.82
CA ALA A 190 -24.10 48.46 -8.59
C ALA A 190 -25.35 48.13 -7.78
N PHE A 191 -25.35 47.01 -7.04
CA PHE A 191 -26.46 46.63 -6.17
C PHE A 191 -26.74 47.68 -5.11
N LEU A 192 -25.71 48.10 -4.36
CA LEU A 192 -25.86 49.10 -3.31
C LEU A 192 -26.33 50.45 -3.87
N ALA A 193 -25.72 50.92 -4.95
CA ALA A 193 -26.06 52.19 -5.56
C ALA A 193 -27.49 52.20 -6.12
N LEU A 194 -27.85 51.21 -6.95
CA LEU A 194 -29.17 51.16 -7.59
C LEU A 194 -30.29 50.91 -6.57
N SER A 195 -30.03 50.08 -5.57
CA SER A 195 -30.99 49.87 -4.48
C SER A 195 -31.20 51.17 -3.68
N PHE A 196 -30.12 51.89 -3.37
CA PHE A 196 -30.19 53.17 -2.67
C PHE A 196 -30.97 54.20 -3.48
N PHE A 197 -30.62 54.41 -4.76
CA PHE A 197 -31.32 55.33 -5.65
C PHE A 197 -32.79 54.96 -5.83
N SER A 198 -33.11 53.67 -5.95
CA SER A 198 -34.50 53.22 -6.01
C SER A 198 -35.26 53.64 -4.76
N GLY A 199 -34.68 53.45 -3.57
CA GLY A 199 -35.31 53.89 -2.33
C GLY A 199 -35.48 55.42 -2.24
N GLN A 200 -34.52 56.20 -2.74
CA GLN A 200 -34.64 57.67 -2.84
C GLN A 200 -35.80 58.09 -3.75
N MET A 201 -35.95 57.44 -4.90
CA MET A 201 -37.03 57.73 -5.85
C MET A 201 -38.41 57.38 -5.28
N VAL A 202 -38.52 56.23 -4.60
CA VAL A 202 -39.80 55.73 -4.09
C VAL A 202 -40.24 56.47 -2.83
N PHE A 203 -39.34 56.69 -1.88
CA PHE A 203 -39.69 57.19 -0.55
C PHE A 203 -39.35 58.65 -0.31
N LEU A 204 -38.41 59.24 -1.06
CA LEU A 204 -37.98 60.63 -0.89
C LEU A 204 -38.30 61.51 -2.11
N GLY A 205 -39.10 60.98 -3.05
CA GLY A 205 -39.67 61.75 -4.16
C GLY A 205 -38.67 62.21 -5.20
N TRP A 206 -37.48 61.59 -5.27
CA TRP A 206 -36.51 61.90 -6.32
C TRP A 206 -37.07 61.51 -7.70
N PHE A 207 -36.87 62.37 -8.70
CA PHE A 207 -37.37 62.20 -10.08
C PHE A 207 -38.88 61.92 -10.18
N PRO A 208 -39.74 62.84 -9.71
CA PRO A 208 -41.18 62.64 -9.62
C PRO A 208 -41.89 62.53 -10.99
N SER A 209 -41.21 62.82 -12.10
CA SER A 209 -41.73 62.70 -13.47
C SER A 209 -41.53 61.32 -14.11
N VAL A 210 -40.73 60.43 -13.53
CA VAL A 210 -40.22 59.21 -14.19
C VAL A 210 -41.13 57.98 -14.01
N SER A 211 -42.14 58.02 -13.12
CA SER A 211 -43.05 56.88 -12.88
C SER A 211 -44.37 57.28 -12.22
N GLY A 212 -45.46 56.55 -12.47
CA GLY A 212 -46.75 56.75 -11.80
C GLY A 212 -46.69 56.40 -10.30
N HIS A 213 -47.54 57.05 -9.48
CA HIS A 213 -47.50 56.95 -8.00
C HIS A 213 -47.56 55.51 -7.47
N TYR A 214 -48.39 54.63 -8.05
CA TYR A 214 -48.56 53.25 -7.60
C TYR A 214 -47.43 52.30 -8.05
N ALA A 215 -46.84 52.53 -9.23
CA ALA A 215 -45.79 51.67 -9.76
C ALA A 215 -44.50 51.74 -8.91
N ARG A 216 -44.26 52.87 -8.24
CA ARG A 216 -43.06 53.12 -7.41
C ARG A 216 -42.90 52.10 -6.28
N GLY A 217 -43.99 51.71 -5.62
CA GLY A 217 -43.92 50.78 -4.48
C GLY A 217 -43.38 49.38 -4.82
N TYR A 218 -43.50 48.95 -6.08
CA TYR A 218 -43.10 47.61 -6.52
C TYR A 218 -41.60 47.50 -6.87
N TRP A 219 -40.91 48.62 -7.11
CA TRP A 219 -39.51 48.61 -7.55
C TRP A 219 -38.58 47.98 -6.52
N THR A 220 -38.82 48.22 -5.23
CA THR A 220 -38.04 47.63 -4.16
C THR A 220 -38.07 46.10 -4.17
N PHE A 221 -39.16 45.47 -4.64
CA PHE A 221 -39.25 44.00 -4.72
C PHE A 221 -38.30 43.42 -5.77
N LEU A 222 -38.02 44.14 -6.86
CA LEU A 222 -37.01 43.72 -7.84
C LEU A 222 -35.63 43.63 -7.18
N PHE A 223 -35.29 44.63 -6.37
CA PHE A 223 -34.05 44.64 -5.61
C PHE A 223 -34.02 43.60 -4.50
N VAL A 224 -35.16 43.24 -3.90
CA VAL A 224 -35.25 42.12 -2.94
C VAL A 224 -34.92 40.80 -3.63
N VAL A 225 -35.47 40.56 -4.83
CA VAL A 225 -35.16 39.34 -5.60
C VAL A 225 -33.67 39.32 -5.99
N TRP A 226 -33.12 40.44 -6.45
CA TRP A 226 -31.68 40.54 -6.77
C TRP A 226 -30.81 40.31 -5.52
N ALA A 227 -31.17 40.93 -4.39
CA ALA A 227 -30.50 40.75 -3.11
C ALA A 227 -30.54 39.29 -2.66
N ALA A 228 -31.70 38.65 -2.72
CA ALA A 228 -31.90 37.26 -2.32
C ALA A 228 -31.06 36.29 -3.17
N ALA A 229 -31.05 36.48 -4.49
CA ALA A 229 -30.35 35.61 -5.41
C ALA A 229 -28.82 35.76 -5.39
N ARG A 230 -28.29 36.96 -5.15
CA ARG A 230 -26.84 37.24 -5.32
C ARG A 230 -26.11 37.56 -4.03
N PHE A 231 -26.80 38.18 -3.08
CA PHE A 231 -26.22 38.70 -1.83
C PHE A 231 -26.76 37.99 -0.58
N GLY A 232 -27.69 37.05 -0.78
CA GLY A 232 -28.32 36.23 0.25
C GLY A 232 -29.05 37.05 1.31
N ARG A 233 -29.16 36.48 2.50
CA ARG A 233 -29.85 37.08 3.64
C ARG A 233 -29.26 38.42 4.09
N HIS A 234 -27.94 38.62 3.95
CA HIS A 234 -27.28 39.89 4.27
C HIS A 234 -27.81 41.00 3.34
N GLY A 235 -27.91 40.72 2.04
CA GLY A 235 -28.35 41.70 1.05
C GLY A 235 -29.80 42.09 1.26
N VAL A 236 -30.67 41.11 1.49
CA VAL A 236 -32.10 41.35 1.74
C VAL A 236 -32.29 42.20 2.99
N ILE A 237 -31.63 41.86 4.09
CA ILE A 237 -31.77 42.62 5.34
C ILE A 237 -31.24 44.05 5.18
N LEU A 238 -30.10 44.23 4.51
CA LEU A 238 -29.58 45.58 4.25
C LEU A 238 -30.57 46.41 3.44
N LEU A 239 -31.16 45.83 2.40
CA LEU A 239 -32.17 46.48 1.58
C LEU A 239 -33.41 46.84 2.41
N ILE A 240 -33.91 45.94 3.26
CA ILE A 240 -35.07 46.22 4.13
C ILE A 240 -34.74 47.33 5.14
N CYS A 241 -33.56 47.29 5.78
CA CYS A 241 -33.13 48.34 6.70
C CYS A 241 -32.98 49.70 6.00
N MET A 242 -32.38 49.72 4.81
CA MET A 242 -32.24 50.93 4.00
C MET A 242 -33.61 51.48 3.58
N THR A 243 -34.51 50.59 3.15
CA THR A 243 -35.90 50.95 2.82
C THR A 243 -36.62 51.52 4.04
N ALA A 244 -36.46 50.91 5.22
CA ALA A 244 -37.06 51.38 6.45
C ALA A 244 -36.58 52.80 6.84
N VAL A 245 -35.27 53.06 6.73
CA VAL A 245 -34.72 54.39 7.00
C VAL A 245 -35.26 55.42 6.00
N GLN A 246 -35.27 55.09 4.71
CA GLN A 246 -35.72 56.00 3.66
C GLN A 246 -37.23 56.28 3.74
N SER A 247 -38.04 55.27 4.03
CA SER A 247 -39.49 55.41 4.18
C SER A 247 -39.87 56.24 5.41
N LEU A 248 -39.18 56.04 6.53
CA LEU A 248 -39.39 56.83 7.74
C LEU A 248 -38.97 58.28 7.56
N TRP A 249 -37.83 58.52 6.89
CA TRP A 249 -37.37 59.87 6.61
C TRP A 249 -38.29 60.60 5.63
N GLY A 250 -38.82 59.89 4.63
CA GLY A 250 -39.85 60.42 3.73
C GLY A 250 -41.10 60.85 4.49
N LEU A 251 -41.60 60.00 5.37
CA LEU A 251 -42.78 60.28 6.19
C LEU A 251 -42.59 61.49 7.11
N GLU A 252 -41.46 61.59 7.82
CA GLU A 252 -41.14 62.72 8.68
C GLU A 252 -41.14 64.05 7.90
N ARG A 253 -40.62 64.03 6.67
CA ARG A 253 -40.57 65.20 5.78
C ARG A 253 -41.86 65.44 5.00
N GLN A 254 -42.86 64.57 5.15
CA GLN A 254 -44.10 64.59 4.36
C GLN A 254 -43.84 64.53 2.84
N ILE A 255 -42.89 63.68 2.42
CA ILE A 255 -42.51 63.44 1.03
C ILE A 255 -42.56 61.94 0.72
N GLY A 256 -43.00 61.58 -0.49
CA GLY A 256 -42.90 60.21 -1.01
C GLY A 256 -44.15 59.36 -0.81
N LEU A 257 -44.01 58.04 -1.00
CA LEU A 257 -45.14 57.11 -1.16
C LEU A 257 -46.13 57.08 0.02
N PHE A 258 -45.65 57.28 1.26
CA PHE A 258 -46.46 57.14 2.47
C PHE A 258 -46.83 58.47 3.15
N ALA A 259 -46.48 59.60 2.53
CA ALA A 259 -46.74 60.93 3.08
C ALA A 259 -48.19 61.42 2.92
N ASN A 260 -49.03 60.69 2.17
CA ASN A 260 -50.41 61.06 1.91
C ASN A 260 -51.31 60.60 3.07
N GLY A 261 -51.36 61.36 4.17
CA GLY A 261 -52.24 61.06 5.31
C GLY A 261 -51.74 61.63 6.64
N ASP A 262 -52.35 61.20 7.74
CA ASP A 262 -51.84 61.45 9.07
C ASP A 262 -50.63 60.55 9.39
N LEU A 263 -49.83 60.96 10.38
CA LEU A 263 -48.60 60.24 10.76
C LEU A 263 -48.89 58.77 11.09
N GLN A 264 -50.02 58.47 11.73
CA GLN A 264 -50.41 57.11 12.09
C GLN A 264 -50.70 56.23 10.87
N SER A 265 -51.47 56.72 9.89
CA SER A 265 -51.70 55.96 8.65
C SER A 265 -50.41 55.77 7.85
N GLY A 266 -49.54 56.78 7.83
CA GLY A 266 -48.22 56.68 7.21
C GLY A 266 -47.34 55.60 7.84
N LEU A 267 -47.26 55.58 9.18
CA LEU A 267 -46.51 54.57 9.93
C LEU A 267 -47.10 53.17 9.74
N LEU A 268 -48.43 53.04 9.73
CA LEU A 268 -49.12 51.78 9.47
C LEU A 268 -48.81 51.23 8.06
N ASN A 269 -48.81 52.11 7.05
CA ASN A 269 -48.47 51.72 5.68
C ASN A 269 -47.00 51.30 5.55
N ILE A 270 -46.08 52.00 6.21
CA ILE A 270 -44.66 51.60 6.29
C ILE A 270 -44.52 50.24 6.97
N TRP A 271 -45.22 50.04 8.09
CA TRP A 271 -45.21 48.79 8.84
C TRP A 271 -45.65 47.61 7.97
N LEU A 272 -46.80 47.74 7.29
CA LEU A 272 -47.32 46.73 6.38
C LEU A 272 -46.35 46.47 5.22
N TYR A 273 -45.81 47.52 4.62
CA TYR A 273 -44.88 47.42 3.50
C TYR A 273 -43.61 46.65 3.87
N LEU A 274 -42.97 47.02 4.98
CA LEU A 274 -41.74 46.38 5.45
C LEU A 274 -41.99 44.94 5.93
N LEU A 275 -43.14 44.66 6.55
CA LEU A 275 -43.53 43.31 6.93
C LEU A 275 -43.67 42.40 5.70
N VAL A 276 -44.32 42.89 4.63
CA VAL A 276 -44.41 42.15 3.36
C VAL A 276 -43.03 41.96 2.75
N LEU A 277 -42.20 43.01 2.75
CA LEU A 277 -40.83 42.95 2.21
C LEU A 277 -39.96 41.92 2.94
N ALA A 278 -40.04 41.89 4.28
CA ALA A 278 -39.31 40.95 5.12
C ALA A 278 -39.83 39.51 4.99
N SER A 279 -41.15 39.32 5.02
CA SER A 279 -41.78 37.99 4.93
C SER A 279 -41.63 37.33 3.57
N VAL A 280 -41.48 38.10 2.49
CA VAL A 280 -41.16 37.57 1.16
C VAL A 280 -39.65 37.42 0.97
N GLY A 281 -38.88 38.47 1.26
CA GLY A 281 -37.46 38.54 0.92
C GLY A 281 -36.59 37.57 1.70
N ILE A 282 -36.79 37.45 3.02
CA ILE A 282 -35.91 36.67 3.88
C ILE A 282 -36.08 35.16 3.62
N PRO A 283 -37.31 34.60 3.55
CA PRO A 283 -37.51 33.21 3.17
C PRO A 283 -37.01 32.90 1.75
N LEU A 284 -37.20 33.81 0.79
CA LEU A 284 -36.69 33.64 -0.58
C LEU A 284 -35.17 33.48 -0.59
N ALA A 285 -34.44 34.38 0.09
CA ALA A 285 -32.98 34.31 0.18
C ALA A 285 -32.49 33.01 0.84
N LEU A 286 -33.19 32.55 1.88
CA LEU A 286 -32.83 31.32 2.58
C LEU A 286 -33.14 30.06 1.76
N MET A 287 -34.23 30.05 0.99
CA MET A 287 -34.60 28.94 0.10
C MET A 287 -33.62 28.79 -1.06
N LEU A 288 -33.23 29.92 -1.69
CA LEU A 288 -32.22 29.91 -2.75
C LEU A 288 -30.87 29.42 -2.23
N TYR A 289 -30.47 29.87 -1.05
CA TYR A 289 -29.23 29.44 -0.40
C TYR A 289 -29.22 27.93 -0.09
N ASP A 290 -30.30 27.38 0.48
CA ASP A 290 -30.40 25.95 0.80
C ASP A 290 -30.32 25.07 -0.47
N ARG A 291 -30.95 25.52 -1.56
CA ARG A 291 -30.92 24.83 -2.85
C ARG A 291 -29.50 24.79 -3.44
N GLU A 292 -28.80 25.92 -3.42
CA GLU A 292 -27.41 26.00 -3.91
C GLU A 292 -26.46 25.12 -3.09
N GLN A 293 -26.59 25.12 -1.75
CA GLN A 293 -25.76 24.28 -0.90
C GLN A 293 -25.98 22.79 -1.16
N LYS A 294 -27.24 22.36 -1.30
CA LYS A 294 -27.56 20.95 -1.61
C LYS A 294 -27.03 20.54 -2.97
N ALA A 295 -27.14 21.40 -3.98
CA ALA A 295 -26.60 21.14 -5.31
C ALA A 295 -25.06 21.01 -5.28
N GLN A 296 -24.37 21.91 -4.58
CA GLN A 296 -22.91 21.85 -4.43
C GLN A 296 -22.45 20.60 -3.67
N ALA A 297 -23.12 20.26 -2.57
CA ALA A 297 -22.79 19.06 -1.79
C ALA A 297 -23.00 17.78 -2.60
N LEU A 298 -24.05 17.71 -3.42
CA LEU A 298 -24.30 16.59 -4.32
C LEU A 298 -23.18 16.47 -5.37
N GLN A 299 -22.84 17.57 -6.04
CA GLN A 299 -21.77 17.59 -7.03
C GLN A 299 -20.41 17.19 -6.43
N GLU A 300 -20.09 17.66 -5.23
CA GLU A 300 -18.85 17.28 -4.55
C GLU A 300 -18.84 15.79 -4.20
N SER A 301 -19.96 15.25 -3.73
CA SER A 301 -20.11 13.82 -3.46
C SER A 301 -19.96 12.97 -4.73
N GLU A 302 -20.57 13.39 -5.84
CA GLU A 302 -20.44 12.71 -7.14
C GLU A 302 -19.00 12.74 -7.66
N ASN A 303 -18.34 13.90 -7.60
CA ASN A 303 -16.94 14.03 -8.01
C ASN A 303 -16.01 13.16 -7.15
N ARG A 304 -16.25 13.13 -5.83
CA ARG A 304 -15.48 12.30 -4.89
C ARG A 304 -15.64 10.82 -5.18
N LEU A 305 -16.87 10.37 -5.46
CA LEU A 305 -17.14 8.98 -5.85
C LEU A 305 -16.48 8.64 -7.18
N SER A 306 -16.60 9.51 -8.19
CA SER A 306 -15.98 9.33 -9.51
C SER A 306 -14.46 9.20 -9.40
N PHE A 307 -13.82 10.07 -8.61
CA PHE A 307 -12.38 10.02 -8.35
C PHE A 307 -11.95 8.72 -7.65
N ALA A 308 -12.71 8.27 -6.64
CA ALA A 308 -12.41 7.02 -5.93
C ALA A 308 -12.48 5.80 -6.87
N LEU A 309 -13.50 5.74 -7.74
CA LEU A 309 -13.63 4.67 -8.74
C LEU A 309 -12.50 4.70 -9.78
N GLN A 310 -12.09 5.91 -10.21
CA GLN A 310 -10.96 6.09 -11.13
C GLN A 310 -9.62 5.66 -10.54
N THR A 311 -9.40 5.92 -9.25
CA THR A 311 -8.13 5.60 -8.58
C THR A 311 -7.90 4.09 -8.47
N ILE A 312 -8.96 3.29 -8.46
CA ILE A 312 -8.92 1.83 -8.28
C ILE A 312 -9.12 1.10 -9.62
N ASP A 313 -9.16 1.83 -10.74
CA ASP A 313 -9.48 1.32 -12.09
C ASP A 313 -10.75 0.44 -12.10
N THR A 314 -11.75 0.88 -11.33
CA THR A 314 -13.00 0.16 -11.14
C THR A 314 -14.11 0.81 -11.95
N GLY A 315 -14.72 0.05 -12.85
CA GLY A 315 -15.92 0.45 -13.57
C GLY A 315 -17.16 0.23 -12.71
N ALA A 316 -18.00 1.24 -12.54
CA ALA A 316 -19.36 1.07 -12.00
C ALA A 316 -20.39 0.92 -13.11
N TRP A 317 -21.43 0.13 -12.83
CA TRP A 317 -22.57 -0.12 -13.70
C TRP A 317 -23.88 -0.20 -12.88
N ASP A 318 -24.98 0.27 -13.46
CA ASP A 318 -26.34 0.15 -12.93
C ASP A 318 -27.23 -0.37 -14.06
N MET A 319 -27.80 -1.55 -13.87
CA MET A 319 -28.62 -2.23 -14.86
C MET A 319 -30.07 -2.30 -14.38
N ASP A 320 -30.96 -1.87 -15.26
CA ASP A 320 -32.39 -2.09 -15.14
C ASP A 320 -32.74 -3.48 -15.67
N LEU A 321 -33.30 -4.34 -14.83
CA LEU A 321 -33.52 -5.76 -15.13
C LEU A 321 -34.76 -6.02 -15.98
N GLU A 322 -35.63 -5.03 -16.16
CA GLU A 322 -36.82 -5.14 -17.02
C GLU A 322 -36.52 -4.63 -18.43
N THR A 323 -35.81 -3.50 -18.55
CA THR A 323 -35.48 -2.87 -19.83
C THR A 323 -34.12 -3.29 -20.40
N GLU A 324 -33.30 -3.99 -19.60
CA GLU A 324 -31.90 -4.31 -19.88
C GLU A 324 -31.01 -3.07 -20.13
N ALA A 325 -31.50 -1.87 -19.82
CA ALA A 325 -30.73 -0.65 -19.98
C ALA A 325 -29.63 -0.58 -18.91
N VAL A 326 -28.38 -0.36 -19.33
CA VAL A 326 -27.22 -0.31 -18.44
C VAL A 326 -26.58 1.07 -18.46
N LEU A 327 -26.62 1.77 -17.34
CA LEU A 327 -25.83 2.97 -17.09
C LEU A 327 -24.44 2.58 -16.60
N ARG A 328 -23.39 3.18 -17.17
CA ARG A 328 -22.01 2.75 -16.90
C ARG A 328 -21.06 3.92 -16.86
N THR A 329 -19.98 3.73 -16.12
CA THR A 329 -18.83 4.63 -16.13
C THR A 329 -17.92 4.35 -17.32
N PRO A 330 -17.17 5.33 -17.85
CA PRO A 330 -16.25 5.10 -18.98
C PRO A 330 -15.17 4.03 -18.70
N ILE A 331 -14.75 3.87 -17.44
CA ILE A 331 -13.76 2.87 -17.04
C ILE A 331 -14.27 1.46 -17.28
N HIS A 332 -15.55 1.22 -17.02
CA HIS A 332 -16.18 -0.07 -17.28
C HIS A 332 -15.88 -0.50 -18.73
N ASP A 333 -16.19 0.34 -19.71
CA ASP A 333 -16.01 -0.01 -21.13
C ASP A 333 -14.52 -0.11 -21.54
N ARG A 334 -13.62 0.68 -20.90
CA ARG A 334 -12.16 0.55 -21.10
C ARG A 334 -11.59 -0.81 -20.67
N ILE A 335 -12.13 -1.40 -19.59
CA ILE A 335 -11.75 -2.75 -19.15
C ILE A 335 -11.97 -3.77 -20.28
N PHE A 336 -13.03 -3.59 -21.07
CA PHE A 336 -13.33 -4.43 -22.25
C PHE A 336 -12.62 -3.99 -23.54
N GLY A 337 -11.87 -2.88 -23.50
CA GLY A 337 -11.07 -2.38 -24.62
C GLY A 337 -11.72 -1.29 -25.45
N TYR A 338 -12.80 -0.67 -24.98
CA TYR A 338 -13.45 0.44 -25.67
C TYR A 338 -13.03 1.80 -25.09
N ASP A 339 -12.67 2.74 -25.96
CA ASP A 339 -12.29 4.10 -25.54
C ASP A 339 -13.49 4.98 -25.14
N PHE A 340 -14.69 4.58 -25.56
CA PHE A 340 -15.94 5.30 -25.33
C PHE A 340 -17.04 4.34 -24.88
N LEU A 341 -18.09 4.89 -24.26
CA LEU A 341 -19.26 4.13 -23.87
C LEU A 341 -19.97 3.54 -25.09
N LEU A 342 -20.04 2.21 -25.16
CA LEU A 342 -20.73 1.50 -26.22
C LEU A 342 -22.25 1.68 -26.07
N ALA A 343 -22.91 2.24 -27.09
CA ALA A 343 -24.33 2.55 -27.05
C ALA A 343 -25.24 1.31 -26.93
N THR A 344 -24.78 0.16 -27.42
CA THR A 344 -25.57 -1.10 -27.51
C THR A 344 -25.25 -2.11 -26.42
N TRP A 345 -24.56 -1.70 -25.37
CA TRP A 345 -24.12 -2.63 -24.33
C TRP A 345 -25.27 -3.07 -23.42
N ASN A 346 -25.40 -4.38 -23.29
CA ASN A 346 -26.33 -5.08 -22.41
C ASN A 346 -25.62 -6.27 -21.75
N TYR A 347 -26.35 -7.05 -20.96
CA TYR A 347 -25.79 -8.23 -20.29
C TYR A 347 -25.24 -9.28 -21.28
N GLN A 348 -25.86 -9.45 -22.45
CA GLN A 348 -25.36 -10.37 -23.48
C GLN A 348 -24.04 -9.91 -24.11
N ALA A 349 -23.87 -8.59 -24.30
CA ALA A 349 -22.61 -8.01 -24.76
C ALA A 349 -21.48 -8.31 -23.75
N PHE A 350 -21.76 -8.13 -22.45
CA PHE A 350 -20.83 -8.53 -21.38
C PHE A 350 -20.49 -10.04 -21.48
N LEU A 351 -21.50 -10.91 -21.57
CA LEU A 351 -21.31 -12.36 -21.63
C LEU A 351 -20.53 -12.81 -22.89
N GLY A 352 -20.65 -12.04 -23.99
CA GLY A 352 -19.88 -12.22 -25.21
C GLY A 352 -18.37 -12.01 -25.02
N HIS A 353 -17.96 -11.11 -24.11
CA HIS A 353 -16.56 -10.91 -23.75
C HIS A 353 -16.02 -12.00 -22.81
N VAL A 354 -16.87 -12.65 -22.01
CA VAL A 354 -16.44 -13.75 -21.13
C VAL A 354 -15.94 -14.91 -21.99
N VAL A 355 -14.76 -15.45 -21.63
CA VAL A 355 -14.15 -16.58 -22.34
C VAL A 355 -15.05 -17.83 -22.24
N PRO A 356 -15.04 -18.72 -23.26
CA PRO A 356 -15.95 -19.87 -23.31
C PRO A 356 -15.93 -20.75 -22.05
N GLU A 357 -14.77 -20.91 -21.42
CA GLU A 357 -14.59 -21.79 -20.25
C GLU A 357 -15.32 -21.27 -19.00
N HIS A 358 -15.59 -19.97 -18.91
CA HIS A 358 -16.23 -19.36 -17.73
C HIS A 358 -17.67 -18.91 -18.01
N ARG A 359 -18.09 -18.89 -19.29
CA ARG A 359 -19.35 -18.30 -19.73
C ARG A 359 -20.58 -18.92 -19.06
N ASP A 360 -20.66 -20.25 -19.03
CA ASP A 360 -21.82 -20.96 -18.45
C ASP A 360 -21.93 -20.74 -16.94
N SER A 361 -20.79 -20.72 -16.22
CA SER A 361 -20.79 -20.47 -14.77
C SER A 361 -21.28 -19.06 -14.45
N VAL A 362 -20.73 -18.05 -15.14
CA VAL A 362 -21.09 -16.65 -14.94
C VAL A 362 -22.57 -16.41 -15.24
N ASP A 363 -23.09 -17.03 -16.32
CA ASP A 363 -24.51 -16.89 -16.69
C ASP A 363 -25.46 -17.56 -15.70
N ASN A 364 -25.13 -18.76 -15.24
CA ASN A 364 -25.93 -19.46 -14.25
C ASN A 364 -25.97 -18.69 -12.91
N ASP A 365 -24.83 -18.13 -12.49
CA ASP A 365 -24.73 -17.34 -11.26
C ASP A 365 -25.51 -16.02 -11.36
N PHE A 366 -25.46 -15.34 -12.50
CA PHE A 366 -26.24 -14.12 -12.75
C PHE A 366 -27.75 -14.40 -12.69
N ARG A 367 -28.21 -15.44 -13.39
CA ARG A 367 -29.63 -15.82 -13.40
C ARG A 367 -30.11 -16.25 -12.02
N ARG A 368 -29.27 -16.95 -11.25
CA ARG A 368 -29.58 -17.31 -9.86
C ARG A 368 -29.72 -16.05 -9.00
N ALA A 369 -28.77 -15.12 -9.09
CA ALA A 369 -28.82 -13.86 -8.34
C ALA A 369 -30.08 -13.03 -8.66
N CYS A 370 -30.47 -12.97 -9.93
CA CYS A 370 -31.70 -12.30 -10.36
C CYS A 370 -32.97 -12.93 -9.78
N ARG A 371 -33.06 -14.27 -9.76
CA ARG A 371 -34.21 -15.00 -9.19
C ARG A 371 -34.29 -14.88 -7.67
N GLU A 372 -33.17 -14.99 -6.99
CA GLU A 372 -33.09 -15.02 -5.53
C GLU A 372 -32.97 -13.63 -4.90
N ARG A 373 -32.81 -12.57 -5.72
CA ARG A 373 -32.49 -11.21 -5.28
C ARG A 373 -31.25 -11.15 -4.37
N SER A 374 -30.26 -11.98 -4.68
CA SER A 374 -29.01 -12.10 -3.93
C SER A 374 -27.88 -11.31 -4.60
N ASN A 375 -26.73 -11.20 -3.93
CA ASN A 375 -25.55 -10.56 -4.50
C ASN A 375 -24.94 -11.46 -5.59
N TRP A 376 -24.53 -10.87 -6.70
CA TRP A 376 -23.84 -11.55 -7.79
C TRP A 376 -22.35 -11.22 -7.75
N ASN A 377 -21.53 -12.15 -7.26
CA ASN A 377 -20.08 -11.98 -7.20
C ASN A 377 -19.42 -13.04 -8.07
N PHE A 378 -18.46 -12.64 -8.90
CA PHE A 378 -17.75 -13.56 -9.77
C PHE A 378 -16.34 -13.07 -10.08
N GLU A 379 -15.47 -14.01 -10.45
CA GLU A 379 -14.18 -13.74 -11.08
C GLU A 379 -14.13 -14.53 -12.38
N CYS A 380 -13.82 -13.87 -13.48
CA CYS A 380 -13.69 -14.56 -14.76
C CYS A 380 -12.65 -13.93 -15.66
N ARG A 381 -12.28 -14.69 -16.71
CA ARG A 381 -11.46 -14.18 -17.78
C ARG A 381 -12.36 -13.60 -18.87
N ILE A 382 -11.98 -12.44 -19.38
CA ILE A 382 -12.60 -11.80 -20.53
C ILE A 382 -11.60 -11.66 -21.65
N ARG A 383 -12.10 -11.65 -22.88
CA ARG A 383 -11.38 -11.27 -24.07
C ARG A 383 -11.81 -9.85 -24.46
N ARG A 384 -10.86 -8.93 -24.43
CA ARG A 384 -11.05 -7.55 -24.89
C ARG A 384 -11.21 -7.50 -26.42
N VAL A 385 -11.67 -6.38 -26.94
CA VAL A 385 -11.78 -6.19 -28.41
C VAL A 385 -10.45 -6.21 -29.15
N ASP A 386 -9.35 -5.87 -28.48
CA ASP A 386 -7.98 -5.96 -29.00
C ASP A 386 -7.44 -7.40 -29.01
N GLY A 387 -8.21 -8.36 -28.48
CA GLY A 387 -7.86 -9.78 -28.41
C GLY A 387 -7.13 -10.19 -27.12
N GLU A 388 -6.73 -9.23 -26.28
CA GLU A 388 -6.05 -9.49 -25.02
C GLU A 388 -6.99 -10.16 -24.01
N ILE A 389 -6.45 -11.10 -23.22
CA ILE A 389 -7.20 -11.78 -22.16
C ILE A 389 -6.88 -11.10 -20.82
N ARG A 390 -7.92 -10.69 -20.09
CA ARG A 390 -7.82 -10.09 -18.77
C ARG A 390 -8.63 -10.87 -17.74
N TRP A 391 -8.17 -10.87 -16.50
CA TRP A 391 -8.96 -11.28 -15.36
C TRP A 391 -9.76 -10.10 -14.82
N ILE A 392 -11.06 -10.32 -14.64
CA ILE A 392 -11.94 -9.34 -14.00
C ILE A 392 -12.58 -9.92 -12.75
N ARG A 393 -12.87 -9.04 -11.81
CA ARG A 393 -13.72 -9.32 -10.64
C ARG A 393 -14.95 -8.43 -10.73
N GLY A 394 -16.13 -9.04 -10.70
CA GLY A 394 -17.41 -8.35 -10.71
C GLY A 394 -18.16 -8.56 -9.40
N SER A 395 -18.85 -7.51 -8.93
CA SER A 395 -19.80 -7.59 -7.82
C SER A 395 -21.03 -6.76 -8.14
N GLY A 396 -22.21 -7.38 -8.11
CA GLY A 396 -23.51 -6.75 -8.30
C GLY A 396 -24.40 -6.96 -7.08
N ARG A 397 -25.14 -5.92 -6.69
CA ARG A 397 -26.13 -5.97 -5.61
C ARG A 397 -27.50 -5.59 -6.16
N HIS A 398 -28.50 -6.36 -5.79
CA HIS A 398 -29.89 -6.03 -6.07
C HIS A 398 -30.35 -4.82 -5.26
N HIS A 399 -31.06 -3.91 -5.93
CA HIS A 399 -31.80 -2.86 -5.24
C HIS A 399 -33.02 -3.47 -4.54
N SER A 400 -33.30 -3.06 -3.30
CA SER A 400 -34.38 -3.64 -2.49
C SER A 400 -35.79 -3.28 -2.96
N LEU A 401 -35.94 -2.10 -3.55
CA LEU A 401 -37.24 -1.52 -3.93
C LEU A 401 -37.53 -1.52 -5.44
N TYR A 402 -36.51 -1.71 -6.28
CA TYR A 402 -36.63 -1.57 -7.73
C TYR A 402 -35.99 -2.78 -8.41
N PRO A 403 -36.47 -3.20 -9.59
CA PRO A 403 -35.87 -4.29 -10.37
C PRO A 403 -34.56 -3.84 -11.03
N ARG A 404 -33.60 -3.43 -10.22
CA ARG A 404 -32.28 -2.95 -10.65
C ARG A 404 -31.18 -3.70 -9.93
N MET A 405 -30.06 -3.84 -10.63
CA MET A 405 -28.82 -4.37 -10.06
C MET A 405 -27.70 -3.37 -10.33
N THR A 406 -27.04 -2.93 -9.27
CA THR A 406 -25.92 -1.99 -9.36
C THR A 406 -24.67 -2.70 -8.89
N GLY A 407 -23.57 -2.48 -9.58
CA GLY A 407 -22.33 -3.18 -9.31
C GLY A 407 -21.08 -2.46 -9.75
N ILE A 408 -19.97 -3.13 -9.48
CA ILE A 408 -18.64 -2.72 -9.89
C ILE A 408 -17.94 -3.88 -10.61
N ILE A 409 -17.00 -3.52 -11.46
CA ILE A 409 -16.11 -4.44 -12.15
C ILE A 409 -14.68 -3.88 -12.10
N GLN A 410 -13.71 -4.74 -11.82
CA GLN A 410 -12.32 -4.37 -11.66
C GLN A 410 -11.42 -5.31 -12.48
N ASP A 411 -10.43 -4.76 -13.18
CA ASP A 411 -9.34 -5.57 -13.76
C ASP A 411 -8.39 -6.01 -12.64
N VAL A 412 -8.28 -7.32 -12.44
CA VAL A 412 -7.43 -7.95 -11.41
C VAL A 412 -6.29 -8.77 -12.05
N THR A 413 -5.98 -8.55 -13.32
CA THR A 413 -4.96 -9.30 -14.08
C THR A 413 -3.58 -9.16 -13.46
N ALA A 414 -3.14 -7.94 -13.15
CA ALA A 414 -1.83 -7.71 -12.54
C ALA A 414 -1.69 -8.42 -11.19
N GLN A 415 -2.75 -8.40 -10.38
CA GLN A 415 -2.78 -9.09 -9.09
C GLN A 415 -2.70 -10.61 -9.27
N LYS A 416 -3.52 -11.18 -10.17
CA LYS A 416 -3.51 -12.63 -10.45
C LYS A 416 -2.15 -13.11 -10.98
N LEU A 417 -1.54 -12.38 -11.91
CA LEU A 417 -0.22 -12.72 -12.43
C LEU A 417 0.86 -12.65 -11.35
N ALA A 418 0.81 -11.68 -10.45
CA ALA A 418 1.73 -11.58 -9.32
C ALA A 418 1.57 -12.77 -8.35
N ASP A 419 0.33 -13.14 -8.04
CA ASP A 419 0.02 -14.28 -7.16
C ASP A 419 0.45 -15.61 -7.80
N GLU A 420 0.19 -15.82 -9.09
CA GLU A 420 0.63 -16.99 -9.85
C GLU A 420 2.16 -17.10 -9.90
N ASN A 421 2.86 -16.02 -10.23
CA ASN A 421 4.33 -15.99 -10.26
C ASN A 421 4.93 -16.31 -8.88
N ARG A 422 4.32 -15.80 -7.81
CA ARG A 422 4.73 -16.11 -6.43
C ARG A 422 4.53 -17.59 -6.11
N GLN A 423 3.40 -18.18 -6.49
CA GLN A 423 3.14 -19.61 -6.31
C GLN A 423 4.12 -20.47 -7.10
N LEU A 424 4.40 -20.12 -8.36
CA LEU A 424 5.39 -20.82 -9.19
C LEU A 424 6.79 -20.76 -8.58
N ALA A 425 7.22 -19.60 -8.10
CA ALA A 425 8.52 -19.47 -7.42
C ALA A 425 8.59 -20.33 -6.14
N MET A 426 7.51 -20.42 -5.38
CA MET A 426 7.43 -21.25 -4.18
C MET A 426 7.46 -22.74 -4.52
N LEU A 427 6.76 -23.17 -5.57
CA LEU A 427 6.81 -24.55 -6.07
C LEU A 427 8.22 -24.92 -6.53
N PHE A 428 8.89 -24.05 -7.26
CA PHE A 428 10.29 -24.26 -7.67
C PHE A 428 11.21 -24.39 -6.44
N TYR A 429 11.09 -23.49 -5.46
CA TYR A 429 11.87 -23.54 -4.22
C TYR A 429 11.67 -24.85 -3.45
N GLN A 430 10.44 -25.34 -3.34
CA GLN A 430 10.10 -26.54 -2.57
C GLN A 430 10.48 -27.85 -3.27
N ASN A 431 10.46 -27.90 -4.61
CA ASN A 431 10.63 -29.14 -5.38
C ASN A 431 11.97 -29.22 -6.13
N CYS A 432 12.91 -28.30 -5.85
CA CYS A 432 14.25 -28.36 -6.44
C CYS A 432 15.09 -29.44 -5.73
N ASN A 433 15.79 -30.28 -6.51
CA ASN A 433 16.71 -31.31 -6.00
C ASN A 433 18.08 -30.74 -5.59
N GLU A 434 18.38 -29.48 -5.93
CA GLU A 434 19.60 -28.79 -5.51
C GLU A 434 19.36 -28.16 -4.13
N ALA A 435 20.31 -28.36 -3.20
CA ALA A 435 20.22 -27.73 -1.90
C ALA A 435 20.41 -26.23 -2.05
N MET A 436 19.45 -25.46 -1.54
CA MET A 436 19.48 -24.00 -1.53
C MET A 436 19.50 -23.49 -0.10
N MET A 437 20.43 -22.59 0.18
CA MET A 437 20.45 -21.81 1.42
C MET A 437 20.52 -20.31 1.09
N ILE A 438 19.77 -19.51 1.82
CA ILE A 438 19.84 -18.05 1.76
C ILE A 438 20.41 -17.58 3.10
N THR A 439 21.43 -16.74 3.04
CA THR A 439 22.12 -16.21 4.22
C THR A 439 22.18 -14.69 4.21
N GLU A 440 22.40 -14.13 5.41
CA GLU A 440 22.89 -12.78 5.64
C GLU A 440 24.31 -12.60 5.10
N VAL A 441 24.79 -11.36 5.02
CA VAL A 441 26.15 -11.03 4.54
C VAL A 441 27.24 -11.61 5.46
N ASP A 442 26.92 -11.98 6.69
CA ASP A 442 27.83 -12.65 7.65
C ASP A 442 27.75 -14.19 7.61
N ALA A 443 27.01 -14.75 6.64
CA ALA A 443 26.73 -16.17 6.48
C ALA A 443 25.77 -16.78 7.52
N THR A 444 25.00 -15.97 8.24
CA THR A 444 23.88 -16.44 9.07
C THR A 444 22.73 -16.93 8.19
N ILE A 445 22.27 -18.16 8.39
CA ILE A 445 21.25 -18.81 7.58
C ILE A 445 19.87 -18.21 7.89
N ILE A 446 19.17 -17.77 6.85
CA ILE A 446 17.81 -17.20 6.92
C ILE A 446 16.79 -18.24 6.47
N SER A 447 17.12 -18.98 5.41
CA SER A 447 16.20 -19.97 4.83
C SER A 447 16.97 -21.08 4.15
N VAL A 448 16.39 -22.28 4.16
CA VAL A 448 16.88 -23.46 3.45
C VAL A 448 15.70 -24.18 2.79
N ASN A 449 15.93 -24.78 1.63
CA ASN A 449 14.90 -25.57 0.96
C ASN A 449 14.87 -27.03 1.46
N PRO A 450 13.88 -27.85 1.06
CA PRO A 450 13.82 -29.25 1.47
C PRO A 450 15.05 -30.08 1.06
N ALA A 451 15.61 -29.88 -0.14
CA ALA A 451 16.81 -30.60 -0.59
C ALA A 451 18.04 -30.35 0.29
N PHE A 452 18.20 -29.13 0.83
CA PHE A 452 19.23 -28.86 1.85
C PHE A 452 19.07 -29.79 3.06
N SER A 453 17.84 -29.98 3.51
CA SER A 453 17.58 -30.81 4.69
C SER A 453 17.82 -32.28 4.41
N GLU A 454 17.47 -32.75 3.21
CA GLU A 454 17.72 -34.11 2.74
C GLU A 454 19.22 -34.41 2.62
N ILE A 455 20.00 -33.52 2.01
CA ILE A 455 21.44 -33.70 1.83
C ILE A 455 22.19 -33.57 3.17
N THR A 456 21.91 -32.54 3.96
CA THR A 456 22.72 -32.26 5.16
C THR A 456 22.25 -33.03 6.41
N GLY A 457 21.01 -33.50 6.41
CA GLY A 457 20.34 -34.09 7.57
C GLY A 457 19.88 -33.07 8.63
N TYR A 458 20.10 -31.77 8.41
CA TYR A 458 19.62 -30.71 9.28
C TYR A 458 18.25 -30.22 8.83
N SER A 459 17.28 -30.17 9.74
CA SER A 459 16.00 -29.53 9.44
C SER A 459 16.15 -28.01 9.41
N ALA A 460 15.24 -27.31 8.72
CA ALA A 460 15.23 -25.85 8.70
C ALA A 460 15.27 -25.22 10.12
N GLY A 461 14.54 -25.80 11.09
CA GLY A 461 14.55 -25.34 12.48
C GLY A 461 15.88 -25.55 13.21
N ASP A 462 16.72 -26.48 12.75
CA ASP A 462 18.05 -26.70 13.32
C ASP A 462 19.07 -25.64 12.91
N VAL A 463 18.90 -25.02 11.73
CA VAL A 463 19.92 -24.18 11.07
C VAL A 463 19.55 -22.72 10.89
N ILE A 464 18.25 -22.38 10.83
CA ILE A 464 17.84 -20.97 10.72
C ILE A 464 18.37 -20.18 11.93
N GLY A 465 19.01 -19.04 11.66
CA GLY A 465 19.67 -18.18 12.64
C GLY A 465 21.08 -18.60 13.03
N LYS A 466 21.61 -19.70 12.49
CA LYS A 466 22.99 -20.14 12.75
C LYS A 466 23.91 -19.82 11.57
N ASN A 467 25.20 -19.74 11.84
CA ASN A 467 26.20 -19.55 10.78
C ASN A 467 26.37 -20.82 9.93
N ALA A 468 26.55 -20.67 8.62
CA ALA A 468 26.77 -21.78 7.69
C ALA A 468 28.00 -22.65 8.03
N SER A 469 28.93 -22.14 8.85
CA SER A 469 30.06 -22.90 9.38
C SER A 469 29.67 -24.15 10.19
N ILE A 470 28.40 -24.29 10.60
CA ILE A 470 27.88 -25.51 11.25
C ILE A 470 28.09 -26.78 10.42
N LEU A 471 28.13 -26.65 9.09
CA LEU A 471 28.37 -27.77 8.17
C LEU A 471 29.86 -28.16 8.07
N GLY A 472 30.76 -27.36 8.65
CA GLY A 472 32.20 -27.52 8.48
C GLY A 472 32.74 -28.87 8.94
N SER A 473 33.53 -29.51 8.09
CA SER A 473 34.22 -30.76 8.44
C SER A 473 35.52 -30.55 9.23
N GLY A 474 36.15 -29.38 9.12
CA GLY A 474 37.51 -29.13 9.64
C GLY A 474 38.64 -29.72 8.78
N ARG A 475 38.34 -30.23 7.58
CA ARG A 475 39.34 -30.78 6.64
C ARG A 475 40.08 -29.69 5.85
N HIS A 476 39.43 -28.55 5.65
CA HIS A 476 40.01 -27.37 5.00
C HIS A 476 40.62 -26.44 6.04
N ASP A 477 41.73 -25.81 5.70
CA ASP A 477 42.44 -24.89 6.57
C ASP A 477 41.79 -23.48 6.58
N ALA A 478 42.26 -22.61 7.48
CA ALA A 478 41.74 -21.25 7.58
C ALA A 478 42.06 -20.42 6.32
N ALA A 479 43.17 -20.72 5.63
CA ALA A 479 43.59 -20.01 4.43
C ALA A 479 42.59 -20.25 3.28
N PHE A 480 42.11 -21.48 3.09
CA PHE A 480 41.08 -21.81 2.11
C PHE A 480 39.80 -20.98 2.30
N PHE A 481 39.27 -20.91 3.52
CA PHE A 481 38.06 -20.15 3.77
C PHE A 481 38.27 -18.63 3.66
N GLN A 482 39.47 -18.12 3.99
CA GLN A 482 39.81 -16.72 3.76
C GLN A 482 39.80 -16.36 2.27
N ASP A 483 40.42 -17.18 1.43
CA ASP A 483 40.43 -16.99 -0.03
C ASP A 483 39.02 -17.03 -0.64
N MET A 484 38.20 -17.99 -0.20
CA MET A 484 36.79 -18.08 -0.57
C MET A 484 36.05 -16.78 -0.23
N TRP A 485 36.13 -16.32 1.02
CA TRP A 485 35.41 -15.12 1.44
C TRP A 485 35.92 -13.85 0.76
N GLN A 486 37.23 -13.72 0.52
CA GLN A 486 37.79 -12.62 -0.26
C GLN A 486 37.22 -12.60 -1.67
N THR A 487 37.16 -13.76 -2.34
CA THR A 487 36.61 -13.91 -3.69
C THR A 487 35.12 -13.51 -3.74
N ILE A 488 34.33 -13.94 -2.76
CA ILE A 488 32.91 -13.57 -2.67
C ILE A 488 32.74 -12.05 -2.48
N VAL A 489 33.59 -11.43 -1.65
CA VAL A 489 33.53 -9.98 -1.42
C VAL A 489 33.96 -9.19 -2.65
N SER A 490 34.98 -9.65 -3.38
CA SER A 490 35.50 -8.91 -4.54
C SER A 490 34.69 -9.12 -5.82
N LEU A 491 34.23 -10.35 -6.09
CA LEU A 491 33.54 -10.72 -7.34
C LEU A 491 32.03 -10.89 -7.18
N GLY A 492 31.53 -10.95 -5.94
CA GLY A 492 30.13 -11.24 -5.65
C GLY A 492 29.74 -12.70 -5.85
N GLN A 493 30.64 -13.56 -6.33
CA GLN A 493 30.38 -14.97 -6.61
C GLN A 493 31.58 -15.86 -6.25
N TRP A 494 31.31 -17.12 -5.93
CA TRP A 494 32.33 -18.14 -5.74
C TRP A 494 31.79 -19.52 -6.10
N ARG A 495 32.67 -20.40 -6.61
CA ARG A 495 32.33 -21.80 -6.92
C ARG A 495 33.50 -22.70 -6.58
N GLY A 496 33.23 -23.81 -5.90
CA GLY A 496 34.26 -24.78 -5.54
C GLY A 496 33.72 -26.07 -4.92
N GLU A 497 34.64 -26.95 -4.52
CA GLU A 497 34.34 -28.19 -3.82
C GLU A 497 34.69 -28.03 -2.33
N ILE A 498 33.74 -28.34 -1.43
CA ILE A 498 33.94 -28.25 0.01
C ILE A 498 33.68 -29.62 0.65
N TRP A 499 34.55 -30.01 1.58
CA TRP A 499 34.29 -31.15 2.45
C TRP A 499 33.48 -30.68 3.64
N ASN A 500 32.25 -31.16 3.76
CA ASN A 500 31.36 -30.86 4.86
C ASN A 500 30.97 -32.11 5.64
N ARG A 501 30.28 -31.90 6.74
CA ARG A 501 29.83 -32.93 7.66
C ARG A 501 28.32 -32.85 7.80
N ARG A 502 27.64 -33.98 7.58
CA ARG A 502 26.21 -34.11 7.82
C ARG A 502 25.91 -34.11 9.32
N LYS A 503 24.64 -33.94 9.70
CA LYS A 503 24.19 -34.01 11.10
C LYS A 503 24.54 -35.33 11.81
N ASN A 504 24.57 -36.44 11.06
CA ASN A 504 24.95 -37.77 11.56
C ASN A 504 26.47 -37.96 11.74
N GLY A 505 27.30 -36.98 11.35
CA GLY A 505 28.76 -37.03 11.44
C GLY A 505 29.49 -37.52 10.18
N GLU A 506 28.76 -38.01 9.17
CA GLU A 506 29.31 -38.48 7.89
C GLU A 506 29.96 -37.33 7.11
N LEU A 507 31.15 -37.56 6.57
CA LEU A 507 31.85 -36.61 5.71
C LEU A 507 31.39 -36.78 4.27
N TYR A 508 31.08 -35.67 3.61
CA TYR A 508 30.66 -35.64 2.23
C TYR A 508 31.32 -34.48 1.49
N VAL A 509 31.39 -34.59 0.16
CA VAL A 509 31.90 -33.52 -0.71
C VAL A 509 30.72 -32.84 -1.36
N GLU A 510 30.60 -31.55 -1.15
CA GLU A 510 29.65 -30.72 -1.88
C GLU A 510 30.35 -29.93 -2.99
N GLN A 511 29.66 -29.78 -4.12
CA GLN A 511 29.99 -28.75 -5.10
C GLN A 511 29.11 -27.54 -4.81
N LEU A 512 29.70 -26.47 -4.28
CA LEU A 512 29.00 -25.28 -3.81
C LEU A 512 29.22 -24.10 -4.75
N SER A 513 28.14 -23.36 -5.00
CA SER A 513 28.12 -22.07 -5.68
C SER A 513 27.50 -21.04 -4.73
N ILE A 514 28.16 -19.90 -4.54
CA ILE A 514 27.66 -18.80 -3.70
C ILE A 514 27.53 -17.55 -4.57
N ASN A 515 26.34 -16.96 -4.62
CA ASN A 515 26.09 -15.70 -5.32
C ASN A 515 25.58 -14.62 -4.35
N THR A 516 26.07 -13.40 -4.49
CA THR A 516 25.66 -12.24 -3.71
C THR A 516 24.56 -11.49 -4.44
N VAL A 517 23.45 -11.26 -3.74
CA VAL A 517 22.34 -10.40 -4.18
C VAL A 517 22.58 -9.01 -3.62
N PHE A 518 22.51 -8.00 -4.48
CA PHE A 518 22.71 -6.60 -4.11
C PHE A 518 21.38 -5.85 -4.04
N ASP A 519 21.32 -4.81 -3.20
CA ASP A 519 20.18 -3.89 -3.15
C ASP A 519 20.23 -2.84 -4.29
N ALA A 520 19.23 -1.94 -4.33
CA ALA A 520 19.15 -0.88 -5.33
C ALA A 520 20.31 0.14 -5.26
N ASN A 521 21.07 0.18 -4.16
CA ASN A 521 22.23 1.05 -3.98
C ASN A 521 23.56 0.33 -4.29
N GLY A 522 23.52 -0.94 -4.70
CA GLY A 522 24.69 -1.75 -4.98
C GLY A 522 25.38 -2.33 -3.73
N LEU A 523 24.73 -2.29 -2.56
CA LEU A 523 25.25 -2.90 -1.33
C LEU A 523 24.85 -4.38 -1.25
N PRO A 524 25.72 -5.28 -0.74
CA PRO A 524 25.37 -6.68 -0.52
C PRO A 524 24.16 -6.81 0.42
N LEU A 525 23.09 -7.46 -0.04
CA LEU A 525 21.85 -7.65 0.71
C LEU A 525 21.75 -9.09 1.27
N ARG A 526 22.01 -10.09 0.42
CA ARG A 526 21.91 -11.52 0.76
C ARG A 526 22.95 -12.33 0.02
N ARG A 527 23.23 -13.54 0.49
CA ARG A 527 23.95 -14.55 -0.29
C ARG A 527 23.08 -15.78 -0.50
N ILE A 528 23.16 -16.36 -1.68
CA ILE A 528 22.46 -17.58 -2.06
C ILE A 528 23.52 -18.64 -2.30
N GLY A 529 23.52 -19.67 -1.47
CA GLY A 529 24.32 -20.88 -1.63
C GLY A 529 23.51 -21.96 -2.30
N LEU A 530 24.04 -22.53 -3.38
CA LEU A 530 23.49 -23.68 -4.10
C LEU A 530 24.51 -24.80 -4.10
N PHE A 531 24.13 -26.00 -3.68
CA PHE A 531 25.06 -27.13 -3.68
C PHE A 531 24.43 -28.48 -3.98
N PHE A 532 25.30 -29.37 -4.48
CA PHE A 532 25.02 -30.79 -4.69
C PHE A 532 26.04 -31.65 -3.95
N ASP A 533 25.60 -32.82 -3.50
CA ASP A 533 26.50 -33.87 -3.04
C ASP A 533 27.14 -34.60 -4.22
N ILE A 534 28.48 -34.54 -4.32
CA ILE A 534 29.26 -35.20 -5.37
C ILE A 534 30.10 -36.36 -4.82
N THR A 535 29.84 -36.81 -3.59
CA THR A 535 30.62 -37.86 -2.90
C THR A 535 30.65 -39.16 -3.71
N GLN A 536 29.50 -39.65 -4.16
CA GLN A 536 29.43 -40.87 -4.96
C GLN A 536 30.18 -40.74 -6.29
N ARG A 537 30.13 -39.56 -6.91
CA ARG A 537 30.86 -39.28 -8.16
C ARG A 537 32.37 -39.38 -7.95
N LYS A 538 32.90 -38.81 -6.86
CA LYS A 538 34.32 -38.88 -6.51
C LYS A 538 34.76 -40.32 -6.19
N LEU A 539 33.95 -41.07 -5.44
CA LEU A 539 34.21 -42.47 -5.15
C LEU A 539 34.25 -43.32 -6.43
N ASN A 540 33.30 -43.11 -7.33
CA ASN A 540 33.27 -43.80 -8.62
C ASN A 540 34.48 -43.44 -9.49
N GLU A 541 34.89 -42.17 -9.50
CA GLU A 541 36.08 -41.71 -10.23
C GLU A 541 37.35 -42.37 -9.69
N GLU A 542 37.49 -42.49 -8.36
CA GLU A 542 38.62 -43.19 -7.74
C GLU A 542 38.60 -44.70 -8.06
N GLN A 543 37.41 -45.33 -8.03
CA GLN A 543 37.26 -46.74 -8.36
C GLN A 543 37.59 -47.02 -9.84
N LEU A 544 37.11 -46.19 -10.76
CA LEU A 544 37.46 -46.27 -12.18
C LEU A 544 38.97 -46.08 -12.38
N ARG A 545 39.59 -45.15 -11.67
CA ARG A 545 41.06 -44.96 -11.70
C ARG A 545 41.81 -46.20 -11.26
N LYS A 546 41.36 -46.86 -10.17
CA LYS A 546 41.94 -48.12 -9.70
C LYS A 546 41.81 -49.23 -10.75
N GLN A 547 40.63 -49.39 -11.36
CA GLN A 547 40.38 -50.37 -12.42
C GLN A 547 41.18 -50.10 -13.70
N ALA A 548 41.42 -48.83 -14.05
CA ALA A 548 42.12 -48.46 -15.26
C ALA A 548 43.63 -48.73 -15.20
N TYR A 549 44.25 -48.64 -14.02
CA TYR A 549 45.71 -48.65 -13.86
C TYR A 549 46.27 -49.80 -13.01
N PHE A 550 45.47 -50.50 -12.22
CA PHE A 550 45.95 -51.58 -11.36
C PHE A 550 45.34 -52.93 -11.74
N ASP A 551 46.08 -54.01 -11.51
CA ASP A 551 45.59 -55.38 -11.67
C ASP A 551 44.66 -55.75 -10.50
N PRO A 552 43.41 -56.18 -10.75
CA PRO A 552 42.43 -56.40 -9.70
C PRO A 552 42.75 -57.57 -8.77
N LEU A 553 43.58 -58.54 -9.22
CA LEU A 553 43.94 -59.69 -8.40
C LEU A 553 45.10 -59.38 -7.45
N THR A 554 46.14 -58.73 -7.97
CA THR A 554 47.43 -58.56 -7.28
C THR A 554 47.61 -57.17 -6.66
N GLY A 555 46.84 -56.16 -7.10
CA GLY A 555 46.91 -54.78 -6.60
C GLY A 555 48.11 -53.97 -7.09
N ILE A 556 49.02 -54.56 -7.86
CA ILE A 556 50.13 -53.87 -8.54
C ILE A 556 49.66 -53.22 -9.84
N GLY A 557 50.54 -52.51 -10.55
CA GLY A 557 50.21 -51.90 -11.83
C GLY A 557 49.72 -52.92 -12.85
N ASN A 558 48.81 -52.53 -13.73
CA ASN A 558 48.45 -53.34 -14.90
C ASN A 558 49.31 -52.96 -16.12
N ARG A 559 49.14 -53.68 -17.22
CA ARG A 559 49.82 -53.42 -18.49
C ARG A 559 49.75 -51.95 -18.95
N ARG A 560 48.62 -51.27 -18.72
CA ARG A 560 48.44 -49.87 -19.13
C ARG A 560 49.30 -48.93 -18.29
N MET A 561 49.29 -49.08 -16.96
CA MET A 561 50.17 -48.30 -16.08
C MET A 561 51.63 -48.50 -16.43
N PHE A 562 52.03 -49.74 -16.72
CA PHE A 562 53.41 -50.05 -17.07
C PHE A 562 53.86 -49.34 -18.35
N CYS A 563 53.08 -49.43 -19.43
CA CYS A 563 53.42 -48.78 -20.70
C CYS A 563 53.48 -47.26 -20.55
N ASP A 564 52.49 -46.65 -19.89
CA ASP A 564 52.45 -45.20 -19.66
C ASP A 564 53.67 -44.73 -18.87
N ARG A 565 54.14 -45.54 -17.90
CA ARG A 565 55.31 -45.21 -17.08
C ARG A 565 56.63 -45.47 -17.79
N LEU A 566 56.73 -46.54 -18.58
CA LEU A 566 57.91 -46.89 -19.37
C LEU A 566 58.34 -45.73 -20.30
N ASP A 567 57.39 -45.16 -21.03
CA ASP A 567 57.65 -44.02 -21.92
C ASP A 567 58.16 -42.78 -21.17
N GLN A 568 57.67 -42.55 -19.96
CA GLN A 568 58.10 -41.43 -19.12
C GLN A 568 59.52 -41.63 -18.58
N GLU A 569 59.81 -42.83 -18.07
CA GLU A 569 61.10 -43.14 -17.46
C GLU A 569 62.22 -43.25 -18.49
N ILE A 570 61.95 -43.73 -19.71
CA ILE A 570 62.93 -43.68 -20.83
C ILE A 570 63.33 -42.23 -21.12
N LYS A 571 62.37 -41.32 -21.20
CA LYS A 571 62.64 -39.88 -21.41
C LYS A 571 63.44 -39.27 -20.25
N LYS A 572 63.18 -39.70 -19.01
CA LYS A 572 63.91 -39.26 -17.82
C LYS A 572 65.36 -39.77 -17.85
N ALA A 573 65.56 -41.07 -18.09
CA ALA A 573 66.87 -41.71 -18.19
C ALA A 573 67.75 -41.06 -19.28
N HIS A 574 67.16 -40.77 -20.45
CA HIS A 574 67.87 -40.07 -21.53
C HIS A 574 68.35 -38.66 -21.14
N ARG A 575 67.61 -37.96 -20.26
CA ARG A 575 68.00 -36.63 -19.76
C ARG A 575 69.03 -36.68 -18.64
N SER A 576 68.94 -37.68 -17.76
CA SER A 576 69.84 -37.84 -16.61
C SER A 576 71.14 -38.59 -16.94
N GLY A 577 71.20 -39.27 -18.09
CA GLY A 577 72.35 -40.11 -18.47
C GLY A 577 72.45 -41.41 -17.65
N LEU A 578 71.40 -41.77 -16.91
CA LEU A 578 71.32 -43.01 -16.13
C LEU A 578 70.74 -44.14 -16.97
N PHE A 579 71.02 -45.38 -16.55
CA PHE A 579 70.44 -46.57 -17.15
C PHE A 579 69.03 -46.84 -16.61
N LEU A 580 68.24 -47.53 -17.44
CA LEU A 580 66.91 -48.02 -17.11
C LEU A 580 66.84 -49.49 -17.53
N ALA A 581 66.40 -50.38 -16.65
CA ALA A 581 66.27 -51.79 -16.99
C ALA A 581 64.81 -52.25 -16.98
N LEU A 582 64.40 -52.92 -18.05
CA LEU A 582 63.11 -53.56 -18.19
C LEU A 582 63.30 -55.08 -18.02
N LEU A 583 62.60 -55.65 -17.03
CA LEU A 583 62.62 -57.08 -16.74
C LEU A 583 61.24 -57.65 -17.01
N LEU A 584 61.15 -58.69 -17.85
CA LEU A 584 59.95 -59.50 -18.03
C LEU A 584 60.14 -60.81 -17.29
N VAL A 585 59.26 -61.12 -16.35
CA VAL A 585 59.31 -62.30 -15.48
C VAL A 585 58.13 -63.20 -15.81
N ASP A 586 58.40 -64.45 -16.16
CA ASP A 586 57.40 -65.47 -16.47
C ASP A 586 57.52 -66.61 -15.45
N ILE A 587 56.40 -67.02 -14.84
CA ILE A 587 56.36 -68.13 -13.85
C ILE A 587 56.10 -69.44 -14.60
N ASP A 588 57.09 -70.33 -14.56
CA ASP A 588 57.03 -71.64 -15.21
C ASP A 588 56.15 -72.63 -14.43
N LYS A 589 55.55 -73.59 -15.14
CA LYS A 589 54.66 -74.63 -14.57
C LYS A 589 53.45 -74.14 -13.75
N PHE A 590 53.07 -72.87 -13.86
CA PHE A 590 51.87 -72.34 -13.20
C PHE A 590 50.57 -73.09 -13.63
N LYS A 591 50.53 -73.60 -14.86
CA LYS A 591 49.42 -74.41 -15.36
C LYS A 591 49.18 -75.65 -14.48
N ASP A 592 50.25 -76.28 -13.99
CA ASP A 592 50.17 -77.46 -13.11
C ASP A 592 49.52 -77.12 -11.77
N VAL A 593 49.72 -75.89 -11.26
CA VAL A 593 49.05 -75.40 -10.04
C VAL A 593 47.55 -75.31 -10.26
N ASN A 594 47.11 -74.67 -11.35
CA ASN A 594 45.70 -74.54 -11.67
C ASN A 594 45.03 -75.90 -11.95
N GLU A 595 45.72 -76.81 -12.65
CA GLU A 595 45.18 -78.13 -12.99
C GLU A 595 45.09 -79.06 -11.78
N ARG A 596 46.02 -78.98 -10.82
CA ARG A 596 46.04 -79.85 -9.64
C ARG A 596 45.24 -79.31 -8.46
N LEU A 597 45.19 -77.99 -8.28
CA LEU A 597 44.71 -77.34 -7.05
C LEU A 597 43.63 -76.29 -7.29
N GLY A 598 43.26 -76.08 -8.56
CA GLY A 598 42.23 -75.13 -8.95
C GLY A 598 42.68 -73.68 -9.02
N TYR A 599 41.82 -72.85 -9.62
CA TYR A 599 42.11 -71.44 -9.88
C TYR A 599 42.29 -70.60 -8.62
N THR A 600 41.65 -70.95 -7.50
CA THR A 600 41.83 -70.22 -6.21
C THR A 600 43.27 -70.34 -5.69
N ALA A 601 43.89 -71.51 -5.84
CA ALA A 601 45.29 -71.73 -5.47
C ALA A 601 46.23 -70.97 -6.43
N GLY A 602 45.93 -70.98 -7.73
CA GLY A 602 46.67 -70.17 -8.71
C GLY A 602 46.61 -68.67 -8.41
N ASP A 603 45.43 -68.16 -8.08
CA ASP A 603 45.23 -66.76 -7.69
C ASP A 603 46.04 -66.38 -6.44
N HIS A 604 46.11 -67.29 -5.46
CA HIS A 604 46.94 -67.10 -4.27
C HIS A 604 48.44 -67.06 -4.62
N VAL A 605 48.91 -67.98 -5.47
CA VAL A 605 50.29 -67.99 -5.96
C VAL A 605 50.63 -66.69 -6.68
N LEU A 606 49.74 -66.16 -7.51
CA LEU A 606 49.95 -64.89 -8.22
C LEU A 606 50.01 -63.69 -7.26
N ARG A 607 49.15 -63.64 -6.23
CA ARG A 607 49.21 -62.60 -5.19
C ARG A 607 50.52 -62.65 -4.41
N GLU A 608 50.92 -63.84 -3.99
CA GLU A 608 52.17 -64.05 -3.25
C GLU A 608 53.39 -63.73 -4.13
N ALA A 609 53.39 -64.14 -5.40
CA ALA A 609 54.43 -63.80 -6.35
C ALA A 609 54.57 -62.28 -6.54
N ALA A 610 53.45 -61.56 -6.70
CA ALA A 610 53.46 -60.10 -6.78
C ALA A 610 54.05 -59.46 -5.51
N GLN A 611 53.71 -59.95 -4.33
CA GLN A 611 54.27 -59.46 -3.06
C GLN A 611 55.77 -59.74 -2.93
N ARG A 612 56.22 -60.93 -3.32
CA ARG A 612 57.65 -61.30 -3.33
C ARG A 612 58.45 -60.43 -4.29
N ILE A 613 57.89 -60.14 -5.47
CA ILE A 613 58.49 -59.23 -6.45
C ILE A 613 58.57 -57.81 -5.89
N LEU A 614 57.46 -57.26 -5.37
CA LEU A 614 57.42 -55.92 -4.76
C LEU A 614 58.46 -55.74 -3.64
N ARG A 615 58.63 -56.75 -2.78
CA ARG A 615 59.62 -56.71 -1.69
C ARG A 615 61.07 -56.84 -2.16
N SER A 616 61.28 -57.24 -3.41
CA SER A 616 62.61 -57.41 -4.01
C SER A 616 63.11 -56.15 -4.73
N VAL A 617 62.25 -55.12 -4.86
CA VAL A 617 62.56 -53.86 -5.55
C VAL A 617 62.31 -52.65 -4.64
N ARG A 618 62.72 -51.45 -5.07
CA ARG A 618 62.51 -50.20 -4.33
C ARG A 618 61.11 -49.64 -4.60
N GLU A 619 60.61 -48.78 -3.70
CA GLU A 619 59.33 -48.06 -3.91
C GLU A 619 59.33 -47.18 -5.17
N THR A 620 60.51 -46.78 -5.66
CA THR A 620 60.68 -46.00 -6.90
C THR A 620 60.57 -46.85 -8.17
N ASP A 621 60.75 -48.17 -8.06
CA ASP A 621 60.67 -49.09 -9.20
C ASP A 621 59.21 -49.43 -9.52
N VAL A 622 58.93 -49.70 -10.79
CA VAL A 622 57.57 -50.03 -11.23
C VAL A 622 57.43 -51.53 -11.32
N VAL A 623 56.39 -52.09 -10.71
CA VAL A 623 56.01 -53.50 -10.85
C VAL A 623 54.60 -53.57 -11.41
N ALA A 624 54.44 -54.34 -12.48
CA ALA A 624 53.16 -54.56 -13.10
C ALA A 624 52.93 -56.01 -13.50
N ARG A 625 51.67 -56.44 -13.50
CA ARG A 625 51.24 -57.70 -14.09
C ARG A 625 50.75 -57.43 -15.51
N MET A 626 51.35 -58.13 -16.47
CA MET A 626 51.12 -57.88 -17.89
C MET A 626 49.93 -58.68 -18.41
N ASP A 627 49.96 -59.99 -18.19
CA ASP A 627 48.89 -60.94 -18.49
C ASP A 627 49.18 -62.26 -17.77
N GLY A 628 48.16 -63.01 -17.35
CA GLY A 628 48.31 -64.35 -16.77
C GLY A 628 49.40 -64.45 -15.69
N VAL A 629 50.55 -65.03 -16.05
CA VAL A 629 51.72 -65.30 -15.20
C VAL A 629 52.91 -64.37 -15.46
N GLU A 630 52.78 -63.46 -16.43
CA GLU A 630 53.83 -62.53 -16.82
C GLU A 630 53.77 -61.25 -15.98
N PHE A 631 54.90 -60.92 -15.37
CA PHE A 631 55.14 -59.67 -14.66
C PHE A 631 56.18 -58.85 -15.41
N ALA A 632 56.05 -57.53 -15.37
CA ALA A 632 57.04 -56.60 -15.89
C ALA A 632 57.52 -55.69 -14.77
N LEU A 633 58.84 -55.48 -14.72
CA LEU A 633 59.46 -54.56 -13.79
C LEU A 633 60.26 -53.51 -14.55
N LEU A 634 60.25 -52.30 -14.00
CA LEU A 634 61.05 -51.18 -14.49
C LEU A 634 61.94 -50.68 -13.37
N LEU A 635 63.24 -50.96 -13.48
CA LEU A 635 64.25 -50.50 -12.54
C LEU A 635 64.79 -49.16 -13.04
N THR A 636 64.58 -48.12 -12.24
CA THR A 636 64.86 -46.72 -12.62
C THR A 636 66.12 -46.20 -11.94
N ASP A 637 66.68 -45.12 -12.49
CA ASP A 637 67.83 -44.39 -11.92
C ASP A 637 69.06 -45.29 -11.61
N LEU A 638 69.42 -46.17 -12.55
CA LEU A 638 70.53 -47.10 -12.39
C LEU A 638 71.87 -46.47 -12.82
N GLU A 639 72.84 -46.44 -11.92
CA GLU A 639 74.22 -45.98 -12.23
C GLU A 639 75.11 -47.08 -12.83
N LYS A 640 74.84 -48.35 -12.50
CA LYS A 640 75.64 -49.51 -12.91
C LYS A 640 74.75 -50.70 -13.26
N ILE A 641 75.14 -51.43 -14.31
CA ILE A 641 74.43 -52.60 -14.83
C ILE A 641 74.47 -53.79 -13.84
N ASP A 642 75.53 -53.93 -13.04
CA ASP A 642 75.70 -55.02 -12.04
C ASP A 642 74.53 -55.11 -11.03
N HIS A 643 73.84 -54.00 -10.78
CA HIS A 643 72.69 -53.98 -9.88
C HIS A 643 71.48 -54.76 -10.44
N ILE A 644 71.36 -54.85 -11.77
CA ILE A 644 70.24 -55.50 -12.45
C ILE A 644 70.30 -57.01 -12.22
N GLU A 645 71.46 -57.63 -12.39
CA GLU A 645 71.65 -59.06 -12.17
C GLU A 645 71.38 -59.46 -10.72
N ARG A 646 71.84 -58.64 -9.76
CA ARG A 646 71.58 -58.89 -8.34
C ARG A 646 70.08 -58.86 -8.02
N ILE A 647 69.34 -57.90 -8.59
CA ILE A 647 67.89 -57.79 -8.38
C ILE A 647 67.17 -58.95 -9.08
N ALA A 648 67.53 -59.28 -10.32
CA ALA A 648 66.98 -60.42 -11.05
C ALA A 648 67.23 -61.76 -10.32
N GLY A 649 68.44 -61.96 -9.78
CA GLY A 649 68.78 -63.13 -8.97
C GLY A 649 67.98 -63.20 -7.66
N THR A 650 67.77 -62.05 -7.00
CA THR A 650 66.94 -61.97 -5.79
C THR A 650 65.49 -62.34 -6.09
N ILE A 651 64.91 -61.80 -7.17
CA ILE A 651 63.55 -62.13 -7.62
C ILE A 651 63.45 -63.63 -7.92
N SER A 652 64.42 -64.18 -8.66
CA SER A 652 64.43 -65.60 -9.02
C SER A 652 64.51 -66.51 -7.80
N GLN A 653 65.37 -66.18 -6.82
CA GLN A 653 65.47 -66.90 -5.57
C GLN A 653 64.17 -66.85 -4.77
N LYS A 654 63.58 -65.65 -4.62
CA LYS A 654 62.34 -65.44 -3.85
C LYS A 654 61.14 -66.15 -4.47
N LEU A 655 61.02 -66.13 -5.79
CA LEU A 655 59.98 -66.87 -6.50
C LEU A 655 60.22 -68.39 -6.49
N GLY A 656 61.44 -68.85 -6.25
CA GLY A 656 61.77 -70.28 -6.07
C GLY A 656 61.53 -70.83 -4.67
N GLU A 657 61.25 -69.98 -3.67
CA GLU A 657 60.88 -70.41 -2.31
C GLU A 657 59.50 -71.12 -2.35
N PRO A 658 59.26 -72.18 -1.53
CA PRO A 658 57.98 -72.88 -1.50
C PRO A 658 56.80 -71.90 -1.31
N PHE A 659 55.76 -72.06 -2.13
CA PHE A 659 54.50 -71.35 -1.94
C PHE A 659 53.63 -72.15 -0.96
N ALA A 660 52.82 -71.46 -0.16
CA ALA A 660 51.84 -72.10 0.72
C ALA A 660 50.43 -71.74 0.28
N PHE A 661 49.49 -72.67 0.45
CA PHE A 661 48.06 -72.46 0.26
C PHE A 661 47.32 -73.20 1.39
N ASP A 662 46.37 -72.54 2.06
CA ASP A 662 45.68 -73.05 3.26
C ASP A 662 46.64 -73.58 4.35
N GLU A 663 47.71 -72.82 4.64
CA GLU A 663 48.76 -73.15 5.62
C GLU A 663 49.56 -74.44 5.33
N GLN A 664 49.36 -75.06 4.17
CA GLN A 664 50.15 -76.19 3.71
C GLN A 664 51.15 -75.77 2.61
N PRO A 665 52.42 -76.23 2.68
CA PRO A 665 53.37 -76.00 1.60
C PRO A 665 52.93 -76.76 0.35
N LEU A 666 53.00 -76.10 -0.80
CA LEU A 666 52.73 -76.69 -2.10
C LEU A 666 53.87 -77.65 -2.47
N ASP A 667 53.55 -78.91 -2.75
CA ASP A 667 54.51 -79.93 -3.24
C ASP A 667 54.80 -79.73 -4.75
N LEU A 668 55.06 -78.48 -5.13
CA LEU A 668 55.31 -78.00 -6.48
C LEU A 668 56.35 -76.88 -6.40
N GLN A 669 57.54 -77.14 -6.92
CA GLN A 669 58.57 -76.11 -7.03
C GLN A 669 58.34 -75.29 -8.31
N LEU A 670 58.01 -74.00 -8.13
CA LEU A 670 57.88 -73.05 -9.22
C LEU A 670 59.23 -72.39 -9.48
N HIS A 671 59.52 -72.15 -10.75
CA HIS A 671 60.69 -71.40 -11.19
C HIS A 671 60.21 -70.23 -12.03
N CYS A 672 60.95 -69.12 -12.03
CA CYS A 672 60.69 -68.03 -12.96
C CYS A 672 61.80 -67.91 -13.99
N ARG A 673 61.44 -67.41 -15.16
CA ARG A 673 62.38 -66.99 -16.21
C ARG A 673 62.32 -65.48 -16.32
N ILE A 674 63.48 -64.83 -16.42
CA ILE A 674 63.56 -63.37 -16.50
C ILE A 674 64.27 -62.94 -17.79
N GLY A 675 63.57 -62.22 -18.66
CA GLY A 675 64.17 -61.53 -19.81
C GLY A 675 64.49 -60.09 -19.47
N ILE A 676 65.74 -59.67 -19.67
CA ILE A 676 66.23 -58.36 -19.27
C ILE A 676 66.60 -57.57 -20.53
N ALA A 677 66.25 -56.29 -20.56
CA ALA A 677 66.77 -55.33 -21.54
C ALA A 677 67.09 -53.99 -20.86
N VAL A 678 68.18 -53.36 -21.28
CA VAL A 678 68.75 -52.15 -20.69
C VAL A 678 68.69 -51.01 -21.69
N CYS A 679 68.12 -49.88 -21.28
CA CYS A 679 68.18 -48.62 -22.03
C CYS A 679 69.34 -47.78 -21.48
N PRO A 680 70.18 -47.18 -22.35
CA PRO A 680 70.03 -47.11 -23.82
C PRO A 680 70.66 -48.26 -24.61
N ASP A 681 71.44 -49.15 -23.97
CA ASP A 681 72.31 -50.14 -24.64
C ASP A 681 71.57 -51.08 -25.63
N ASP A 682 70.43 -51.65 -25.21
CA ASP A 682 69.63 -52.57 -26.04
C ASP A 682 68.60 -51.82 -26.91
N ALA A 683 68.01 -50.75 -26.38
CA ALA A 683 67.10 -49.85 -27.12
C ALA A 683 66.80 -48.56 -26.35
N GLY A 684 66.62 -47.45 -27.09
CA GLY A 684 66.19 -46.15 -26.55
C GLY A 684 64.69 -45.84 -26.69
N GLU A 685 63.88 -46.78 -27.22
CA GLU A 685 62.44 -46.61 -27.45
C GLU A 685 61.66 -47.75 -26.76
N ALA A 686 60.52 -47.42 -26.13
CA ALA A 686 59.74 -48.36 -25.31
C ALA A 686 59.39 -49.67 -26.05
N GLY A 687 58.90 -49.56 -27.29
CA GLY A 687 58.50 -50.73 -28.09
C GLY A 687 59.66 -51.66 -28.41
N ARG A 688 60.85 -51.12 -28.75
CA ARG A 688 62.05 -51.91 -29.03
C ARG A 688 62.65 -52.51 -27.76
N LEU A 689 62.62 -51.79 -26.65
CA LEU A 689 63.10 -52.29 -25.35
C LEU A 689 62.25 -53.46 -24.85
N GLN A 690 60.93 -53.37 -24.99
CA GLN A 690 60.02 -54.49 -24.71
C GLN A 690 60.29 -55.70 -25.62
N GLN A 691 60.54 -55.47 -26.91
CA GLN A 691 60.91 -56.56 -27.84
C GLN A 691 62.23 -57.23 -27.46
N ALA A 692 63.25 -56.45 -27.07
CA ALA A 692 64.54 -56.97 -26.61
C ALA A 692 64.39 -57.84 -25.37
N ALA A 693 63.64 -57.39 -24.36
CA ALA A 693 63.40 -58.17 -23.15
C ALA A 693 62.57 -59.44 -23.44
N ALA A 694 61.59 -59.38 -24.35
CA ALA A 694 60.82 -60.54 -24.76
C ALA A 694 61.68 -61.57 -25.52
N GLN A 695 62.63 -61.12 -26.35
CA GLN A 695 63.60 -62.00 -26.99
C GLN A 695 64.53 -62.66 -25.96
N ALA A 696 64.99 -61.90 -24.96
CA ALA A 696 65.79 -62.42 -23.87
C ALA A 696 65.01 -63.48 -23.05
N LEU A 697 63.73 -63.24 -22.76
CA LEU A 697 62.88 -64.21 -22.08
C LEU A 697 62.72 -65.52 -22.88
N LYS A 698 62.54 -65.42 -24.22
CA LYS A 698 62.51 -66.59 -25.11
C LYS A 698 63.84 -67.36 -25.11
N LYS A 699 64.98 -66.67 -25.03
CA LYS A 699 66.29 -67.33 -24.88
C LYS A 699 66.37 -68.13 -23.58
N CYS A 700 65.83 -67.64 -22.47
CA CYS A 700 65.74 -68.40 -21.21
C CYS A 700 64.93 -69.70 -21.38
N GLN A 701 63.81 -69.63 -22.10
CA GLN A 701 62.97 -70.80 -22.37
C GLN A 701 63.70 -71.89 -23.17
N ALA A 702 64.56 -71.50 -24.12
CA ALA A 702 65.32 -72.44 -24.96
C ALA A 702 66.59 -73.00 -24.29
N SER A 703 67.25 -72.23 -23.43
CA SER A 703 68.56 -72.56 -22.84
C SER A 703 68.48 -73.19 -21.44
N GLY A 704 67.37 -73.02 -20.72
CA GLY A 704 67.20 -73.51 -19.35
C GLY A 704 67.77 -72.58 -18.26
N TYR A 705 68.33 -71.42 -18.62
CA TYR A 705 68.79 -70.42 -17.65
C TYR A 705 67.63 -69.66 -16.99
N ALA A 706 67.84 -69.22 -15.74
CA ALA A 706 66.86 -68.47 -14.96
C ALA A 706 66.66 -67.02 -15.45
N PHE A 707 67.69 -66.39 -16.05
CA PHE A 707 67.58 -65.07 -16.66
C PHE A 707 68.57 -64.89 -17.82
N ALA A 708 68.26 -63.98 -18.76
CA ALA A 708 69.11 -63.64 -19.90
C ALA A 708 68.92 -62.16 -20.30
N GLY A 709 69.90 -61.61 -21.03
CA GLY A 709 69.83 -60.26 -21.61
C GLY A 709 70.77 -59.21 -21.01
N VAL A 710 71.41 -59.50 -19.88
CA VAL A 710 72.59 -58.73 -19.43
C VAL A 710 73.81 -59.41 -20.04
N ARG A 711 74.43 -58.76 -21.03
CA ARG A 711 75.64 -59.18 -21.79
C ARG A 711 75.94 -60.69 -21.70
N ASP A 712 75.30 -61.46 -22.58
CA ASP A 712 75.51 -62.91 -22.81
C ASP A 712 76.17 -63.63 -21.61
N ALA A 713 75.32 -64.10 -20.68
CA ALA A 713 75.69 -64.99 -19.59
C ALA A 713 76.83 -65.93 -20.01
N MET A 714 78.02 -65.70 -19.45
CA MET A 714 79.18 -66.59 -19.61
C MET A 714 78.92 -67.93 -18.94
#